data_AF-A0A2W4RGH6-F1
#
_entry.id   AF-A0A2W4RGH6-F1
#
_cell.length_a   1.000
_cell.length_b   1.000
_cell.length_c   1.000
_cell.angle_alpha   90.00
_cell.angle_beta   90.00
_cell.angle_gamma   90.00
#
_symmetry.space_group_name_H-M   'P 1'
#
loop_
_entity.id
_entity.type
_entity.pdbx_description
1 polymer ?
#
loop_
_entity_poly.entity_id
_entity_poly.type
_entity_poly.pdbx_seq_one_letter_code
_entity_poly.pdbx_strand_id
1 'polypeptide(L)'
;MSSRFRVPARRTLVLAAVYGAVLAVPASAPAQPPETWGALEVPLDAVRARETLSLGHPDGRLDATLLLDFTRRWGNLDLTAAAARFEQLLATEAEADAALRLPLPLPGFWHSHVFSDRRPAIASLVRNRRAVLTYTGLLALDDRTLAWLDDRHDVVRAISADDVSAAAFAAFGSSLQIDENGSVRVPGGADAEEVWTTLTGRQPSDAAAFVTAMLAADGGRLAWFYDTIAALSPQRQRFALALDGDPAARLTAVRRVYERFRAVEPAWRIPARPFHRPPFDAGLLLMTVDITPAGTVGPDWWPPLLALAVRGGDWTARVADISATPTVRADAAWLVEWVFERPDEAERRYAALRLLQRSFADVPVDLSQALHDVVAAAVEMPALAASLQRTGLSSPQLHATVARAARRLTWAGGQSRVSAALGRWQACLALLEQVQRTRRLPAEVVDSLLEGLAELVAPGGSLAPGGTADWVEQLAAAVAALPTSPVEGGVPHPISEDLFVQSATAAEAHDDNVIAWEGLDYEITPERAAAASALAVRRAGGGPELESLIELNRIRRALTAGDLAAHSGLAPRLRAMLPVFADLRWMDRTMAGNLDYALERAGDAGERLDRELPLLHAAADLLVDAIVPPLVYALAVSPTPEPVLFADAWRRHELTTSSGPAPHDLPPWQRLAWQFATDYGLGGGTRLVGSWLGLDVALAHARLVRLVDDSVPVPGIVDPRQRTALVETLALRRPNPSVDVRAAIRRGRERIATWAAEPPPPAELARRLRAGGVDPWRANVIAWATADGRTDALETLSVTETFWLGGGSSGVFTSTSSRLIDGCLCP
;
A
#
# COMPACT_ATOMS: atom_id res chain seq x y z
N MET A 1 -41.91 -46.37 68.82
CA MET A 1 -41.64 -44.93 68.92
C MET A 1 -42.42 -44.26 67.80
N SER A 2 -43.63 -43.75 68.07
CA SER A 2 -43.87 -42.45 68.70
C SER A 2 -43.41 -41.33 67.75
N SER A 3 -44.19 -40.37 67.29
CA SER A 3 -45.58 -39.96 67.52
C SER A 3 -45.76 -38.69 66.67
N ARG A 4 -46.86 -38.52 65.91
CA ARG A 4 -47.99 -37.59 66.21
C ARG A 4 -47.69 -36.09 65.91
N PHE A 5 -48.59 -35.23 65.40
CA PHE A 5 -50.05 -35.24 65.20
C PHE A 5 -50.54 -33.98 64.42
N ARG A 6 -51.65 -34.15 63.65
CA ARG A 6 -52.88 -33.31 63.44
C ARG A 6 -52.80 -31.91 62.74
N VAL A 7 -53.46 -31.61 61.59
CA VAL A 7 -54.92 -31.57 61.15
C VAL A 7 -55.65 -30.30 61.66
N PRO A 8 -56.67 -29.62 61.01
CA PRO A 8 -57.49 -29.90 59.79
C PRO A 8 -57.81 -28.71 58.82
N ALA A 9 -58.57 -29.07 57.77
CA ALA A 9 -59.32 -28.28 56.78
C ALA A 9 -60.28 -27.18 57.28
N ARG A 10 -60.45 -26.11 56.47
CA ARG A 10 -61.73 -25.59 55.89
C ARG A 10 -61.59 -24.12 55.45
N ARG A 11 -62.22 -23.80 54.30
CA ARG A 11 -62.63 -22.46 53.77
C ARG A 11 -61.84 -21.93 52.58
N THR A 12 -62.20 -22.35 51.37
CA THR A 12 -62.30 -21.43 50.21
C THR A 12 -63.07 -22.11 49.07
N LEU A 13 -64.40 -22.01 49.10
CA LEU A 13 -65.26 -22.48 48.01
C LEU A 13 -66.46 -21.53 47.89
N VAL A 14 -66.18 -20.23 47.69
CA VAL A 14 -67.16 -19.20 47.30
C VAL A 14 -66.56 -18.15 46.32
N LEU A 15 -65.27 -18.22 45.96
CA LEU A 15 -64.61 -17.16 45.18
C LEU A 15 -64.38 -17.48 43.69
N ALA A 16 -65.18 -18.38 43.11
CA ALA A 16 -65.02 -18.83 41.72
C ALA A 16 -66.09 -18.28 40.74
N ALA A 17 -67.05 -17.47 41.19
CA ALA A 17 -68.19 -17.05 40.35
C ALA A 17 -68.28 -15.53 40.07
N VAL A 18 -67.37 -14.70 40.58
CA VAL A 18 -67.41 -13.23 40.41
C VAL A 18 -66.23 -12.67 39.59
N TYR A 19 -65.25 -13.50 39.22
CA TYR A 19 -64.12 -13.10 38.37
C TYR A 19 -64.30 -13.45 36.88
N GLY A 20 -65.53 -13.68 36.43
CA GLY A 20 -65.84 -14.17 35.07
C GLY A 20 -66.44 -13.14 34.10
N ALA A 21 -66.60 -11.87 34.45
CA ALA A 21 -67.44 -10.96 33.65
C ALA A 21 -66.93 -9.51 33.42
N VAL A 22 -65.72 -9.13 33.85
CA VAL A 22 -65.17 -7.81 33.49
C VAL A 22 -63.67 -7.94 33.22
N LEU A 23 -63.33 -7.92 31.93
CA LEU A 23 -62.07 -7.46 31.29
C LEU A 23 -61.88 -8.22 29.96
N ALA A 24 -62.81 -8.03 29.02
CA ALA A 24 -62.52 -8.21 27.61
C ALA A 24 -61.84 -6.93 27.11
N VAL A 25 -60.54 -6.79 27.39
CA VAL A 25 -59.67 -5.90 26.63
C VAL A 25 -59.33 -6.68 25.36
N PRO A 26 -59.56 -6.14 24.15
CA PRO A 26 -59.08 -6.81 22.94
C PRO A 26 -57.57 -6.96 23.11
N ALA A 27 -57.07 -8.19 23.02
CA ALA A 27 -55.64 -8.43 22.94
C ALA A 27 -55.13 -7.56 21.79
N SER A 28 -54.42 -6.49 22.12
CA SER A 28 -53.60 -5.77 21.16
C SER A 28 -52.74 -6.85 20.50
N ALA A 29 -52.91 -7.04 19.20
CA ALA A 29 -51.94 -7.78 18.42
C ALA A 29 -50.55 -7.30 18.84
N PRO A 30 -49.55 -8.18 19.05
CA PRO A 30 -48.19 -7.71 19.27
C PRO A 30 -47.91 -6.72 18.15
N ALA A 31 -47.63 -5.46 18.49
CA ALA A 31 -47.23 -4.48 17.51
C ALA A 31 -46.08 -5.13 16.73
N GLN A 32 -46.28 -5.38 15.44
CA GLN A 32 -45.18 -5.78 14.58
C GLN A 32 -44.07 -4.76 14.84
N PRO A 33 -42.85 -5.20 15.19
CA PRO A 33 -41.75 -4.25 15.34
C PRO A 33 -41.71 -3.41 14.06
N PRO A 34 -41.56 -2.07 14.17
CA PRO A 34 -41.43 -1.25 12.97
C PRO A 34 -40.30 -1.84 12.12
N GLU A 35 -40.61 -2.15 10.86
CA GLU A 35 -39.59 -2.60 9.92
C GLU A 35 -38.66 -1.42 9.64
N THR A 36 -37.53 -1.36 10.35
CA THR A 36 -36.47 -0.37 10.14
C THR A 36 -35.88 -0.43 8.72
N TRP A 37 -36.16 -1.51 7.99
CA TRP A 37 -35.79 -1.75 6.61
C TRP A 37 -37.04 -2.02 5.76
N GLY A 38 -37.24 -1.24 4.71
CA GLY A 38 -38.22 -1.49 3.66
C GLY A 38 -37.57 -1.66 2.29
N ALA A 39 -38.38 -1.57 1.24
CA ALA A 39 -37.93 -1.61 -0.15
C ALA A 39 -38.43 -0.36 -0.90
N LEU A 40 -37.58 0.17 -1.78
CA LEU A 40 -37.92 1.19 -2.76
C LEU A 40 -37.97 0.51 -4.13
N GLU A 41 -39.14 0.51 -4.75
CA GLU A 41 -39.31 -0.01 -6.11
C GLU A 41 -38.96 1.07 -7.14
N VAL A 42 -38.12 0.69 -8.09
CA VAL A 42 -37.60 1.54 -9.15
C VAL A 42 -37.95 0.88 -10.48
N PRO A 43 -38.76 1.52 -11.35
CA PRO A 43 -39.13 0.95 -12.64
C PRO A 43 -37.98 1.12 -13.64
N LEU A 44 -36.87 0.41 -13.41
CA LEU A 44 -35.67 0.44 -14.24
C LEU A 44 -35.02 -0.95 -14.29
N ASP A 45 -34.48 -1.27 -15.46
CA ASP A 45 -33.46 -2.31 -15.59
C ASP A 45 -32.13 -1.85 -14.99
N ALA A 46 -31.53 -2.69 -14.14
CA ALA A 46 -30.31 -2.33 -13.40
C ALA A 46 -29.08 -2.20 -14.31
N VAL A 47 -28.96 -3.05 -15.34
CA VAL A 47 -27.86 -3.01 -16.31
C VAL A 47 -27.90 -1.69 -17.06
N ARG A 48 -29.06 -1.35 -17.62
CA ARG A 48 -29.26 -0.13 -18.38
C ARG A 48 -29.04 1.13 -17.54
N ALA A 49 -29.51 1.13 -16.29
CA ALA A 49 -29.27 2.21 -15.36
C ALA A 49 -27.77 2.42 -15.09
N ARG A 50 -27.02 1.34 -14.87
CA ARG A 50 -25.57 1.41 -14.63
C ARG A 50 -24.80 1.93 -15.84
N GLU A 51 -25.15 1.49 -17.05
CA GLU A 51 -24.55 2.01 -18.29
C GLU A 51 -24.81 3.51 -18.47
N THR A 52 -26.08 3.91 -18.40
CA THR A 52 -26.53 5.29 -18.66
C THR A 52 -25.94 6.28 -17.66
N LEU A 53 -25.83 5.86 -16.40
CA LEU A 53 -25.29 6.68 -15.31
C LEU A 53 -23.77 6.55 -15.16
N SER A 54 -23.11 5.78 -16.03
CA SER A 54 -21.67 5.54 -16.03
C SER A 54 -21.14 5.00 -14.70
N LEU A 55 -21.84 4.00 -14.14
CA LEU A 55 -21.53 3.37 -12.85
C LEU A 55 -20.69 2.09 -12.97
N GLY A 56 -20.37 1.66 -14.19
CA GLY A 56 -19.59 0.45 -14.50
C GLY A 56 -20.46 -0.72 -14.98
N HIS A 57 -19.81 -1.80 -15.45
CA HIS A 57 -20.48 -3.02 -15.90
C HIS A 57 -21.19 -3.73 -14.73
N PRO A 58 -22.36 -4.38 -14.94
CA PRO A 58 -23.10 -5.08 -13.89
C PRO A 58 -22.39 -6.33 -13.34
N ASP A 59 -21.57 -7.01 -14.13
CA ASP A 59 -20.94 -8.28 -13.74
C ASP A 59 -20.18 -8.17 -12.40
N GLY A 60 -20.56 -9.05 -11.46
CA GLY A 60 -19.97 -9.09 -10.11
C GLY A 60 -20.45 -7.98 -9.16
N ARG A 61 -21.45 -7.18 -9.55
CA ARG A 61 -22.08 -6.17 -8.69
C ARG A 61 -23.53 -6.51 -8.39
N LEU A 62 -23.96 -6.17 -7.19
CA LEU A 62 -25.34 -6.36 -6.75
C LEU A 62 -26.22 -5.20 -7.23
N ASP A 63 -27.34 -5.48 -7.89
CA ASP A 63 -28.25 -4.44 -8.39
C ASP A 63 -28.80 -3.53 -7.27
N ALA A 64 -29.01 -4.11 -6.09
CA ALA A 64 -29.45 -3.39 -4.90
C ALA A 64 -28.46 -2.29 -4.44
N THR A 65 -27.23 -2.24 -4.95
CA THR A 65 -26.27 -1.15 -4.67
C THR A 65 -26.36 0.02 -5.65
N LEU A 66 -27.29 0.02 -6.61
CA LEU A 66 -27.36 1.05 -7.67
C LEU A 66 -27.29 2.48 -7.11
N LEU A 67 -28.10 2.80 -6.09
CA LEU A 67 -28.16 4.15 -5.52
C LEU A 67 -26.92 4.49 -4.66
N LEU A 68 -26.32 3.48 -4.03
CA LEU A 68 -25.04 3.61 -3.33
C LEU A 68 -23.91 3.94 -4.32
N ASP A 69 -23.82 3.18 -5.41
CA ASP A 69 -22.84 3.38 -6.49
C ASP A 69 -23.03 4.76 -7.15
N PHE A 70 -24.29 5.15 -7.42
CA PHE A 70 -24.62 6.48 -7.93
C PHE A 70 -24.11 7.59 -7.01
N THR A 71 -24.39 7.48 -5.71
CA THR A 71 -24.01 8.52 -4.74
C THR A 71 -22.51 8.60 -4.57
N ARG A 72 -21.81 7.46 -4.50
CA ARG A 72 -20.34 7.42 -4.37
C ARG A 72 -19.65 7.98 -5.62
N ARG A 73 -20.15 7.66 -6.82
CA ARG A 73 -19.62 8.15 -8.11
C ARG A 73 -19.80 9.66 -8.28
N TRP A 74 -21.02 10.15 -8.10
CA TRP A 74 -21.37 11.53 -8.43
C TRP A 74 -21.28 12.48 -7.23
N GLY A 75 -21.14 11.94 -6.02
CA GLY A 75 -21.07 12.70 -4.77
C GLY A 75 -19.88 13.67 -4.71
N ASN A 76 -18.75 13.34 -5.33
CA ASN A 76 -17.55 14.19 -5.40
C ASN A 76 -17.49 15.09 -6.67
N LEU A 77 -18.44 14.92 -7.60
CA LEU A 77 -18.46 15.56 -8.90
C LEU A 77 -19.69 16.48 -9.00
N ASP A 78 -20.59 16.21 -9.94
CA ASP A 78 -21.83 16.95 -10.16
C ASP A 78 -23.04 16.03 -10.03
N LEU A 79 -23.53 15.91 -8.79
CA LEU A 79 -24.69 15.10 -8.46
C LEU A 79 -25.99 15.65 -9.07
N THR A 80 -26.06 16.95 -9.36
CA THR A 80 -27.25 17.59 -9.95
C THR A 80 -27.41 17.18 -11.41
N ALA A 81 -26.34 17.26 -12.20
CA ALA A 81 -26.36 16.81 -13.60
C ALA A 81 -26.57 15.28 -13.72
N ALA A 82 -26.05 14.51 -12.76
CA ALA A 82 -26.30 13.07 -12.69
C ALA A 82 -27.77 12.75 -12.35
N ALA A 83 -28.38 13.49 -11.42
CA ALA A 83 -29.78 13.33 -11.07
C ALA A 83 -30.72 13.64 -12.24
N ALA A 84 -30.43 14.67 -13.03
CA ALA A 84 -31.21 14.99 -14.23
C ALA A 84 -31.17 13.84 -15.27
N ARG A 85 -29.99 13.22 -15.47
CA ARG A 85 -29.85 12.03 -16.33
C ARG A 85 -30.62 10.84 -15.79
N PHE A 86 -30.63 10.65 -14.47
CA PHE A 86 -31.42 9.61 -13.82
C PHE A 86 -32.93 9.84 -14.04
N GLU A 87 -33.43 11.06 -13.82
CA GLU A 87 -34.84 11.40 -14.06
C GLU A 87 -35.24 11.18 -15.53
N GLN A 88 -34.36 11.53 -16.47
CA GLN A 88 -34.61 11.29 -17.89
C GLN A 88 -34.74 9.78 -18.20
N LEU A 89 -33.88 8.94 -17.60
CA LEU A 89 -33.96 7.49 -17.74
C LEU A 89 -35.27 6.92 -17.17
N LEU A 90 -35.69 7.40 -16.00
CA LEU A 90 -36.97 7.00 -15.39
C LEU A 90 -38.17 7.36 -16.27
N ALA A 91 -38.11 8.50 -16.97
CA ALA A 91 -39.18 8.92 -17.86
C ALA A 91 -39.26 8.08 -19.14
N THR A 92 -38.15 7.52 -19.61
CA THR A 92 -38.09 6.69 -20.82
C THR A 92 -38.44 5.22 -20.59
N GLU A 93 -38.28 4.74 -19.36
CA GLU A 93 -38.36 3.31 -18.98
C GLU A 93 -39.59 3.00 -18.10
N ALA A 94 -40.57 3.91 -18.02
CA ALA A 94 -41.73 3.81 -17.13
C ALA A 94 -42.62 2.55 -17.32
N GLU A 95 -42.32 1.72 -18.32
CA GLU A 95 -43.04 0.48 -18.69
C GLU A 95 -42.18 -0.80 -18.53
N ALA A 96 -41.09 -0.79 -17.74
CA ALA A 96 -40.31 -2.00 -17.48
C ALA A 96 -41.13 -3.10 -16.76
N ASP A 97 -41.11 -4.33 -17.29
CA ASP A 97 -41.89 -5.49 -16.80
C ASP A 97 -41.49 -5.98 -15.38
N ALA A 98 -40.30 -5.62 -14.89
CA ALA A 98 -39.83 -5.95 -13.55
C ALA A 98 -39.18 -4.73 -12.89
N ALA A 99 -39.63 -4.38 -11.68
CA ALA A 99 -39.08 -3.27 -10.91
C ALA A 99 -37.83 -3.70 -10.14
N LEU A 100 -36.75 -2.92 -10.28
CA LEU A 100 -35.58 -3.01 -9.42
C LEU A 100 -35.97 -2.65 -7.98
N ARG A 101 -35.64 -3.52 -7.03
CA ARG A 101 -35.86 -3.29 -5.60
C ARG A 101 -34.57 -2.84 -4.92
N LEU A 102 -34.62 -1.67 -4.29
CA LEU A 102 -33.51 -1.10 -3.52
C LEU A 102 -33.85 -1.10 -2.03
N PRO A 103 -32.87 -1.29 -1.12
CA PRO A 103 -33.12 -1.21 0.31
C PRO A 103 -33.51 0.21 0.71
N LEU A 104 -34.51 0.34 1.58
CA LEU A 104 -34.98 1.63 2.11
C LEU A 104 -34.96 1.64 3.64
N PRO A 105 -33.87 2.13 4.28
CA PRO A 105 -33.81 2.25 5.73
C PRO A 105 -34.75 3.36 6.20
N LEU A 106 -35.46 3.17 7.31
CA LEU A 106 -36.44 4.10 7.89
C LEU A 106 -37.55 4.50 6.90
N PRO A 107 -38.34 3.54 6.36
CA PRO A 107 -39.36 3.84 5.35
C PRO A 107 -40.35 4.91 5.82
N GLY A 108 -40.76 4.88 7.09
CA GLY A 108 -41.68 5.86 7.68
C GLY A 108 -41.17 7.31 7.60
N PHE A 109 -39.87 7.53 7.77
CA PHE A 109 -39.24 8.84 7.63
C PHE A 109 -39.40 9.39 6.22
N TRP A 110 -39.05 8.60 5.20
CA TRP A 110 -39.05 9.04 3.80
C TRP A 110 -40.45 9.35 3.30
N HIS A 111 -41.42 8.48 3.58
CA HIS A 111 -42.83 8.71 3.21
C HIS A 111 -43.41 9.97 3.85
N SER A 112 -42.99 10.28 5.07
CA SER A 112 -43.52 11.43 5.82
C SER A 112 -42.85 12.76 5.47
N HIS A 113 -41.59 12.76 5.02
CA HIS A 113 -40.77 13.99 4.95
C HIS A 113 -40.13 14.28 3.59
N VAL A 114 -40.00 13.30 2.70
CA VAL A 114 -39.21 13.45 1.47
C VAL A 114 -39.98 13.03 0.23
N PHE A 115 -40.67 11.90 0.27
CA PHE A 115 -41.48 11.43 -0.84
C PHE A 115 -42.72 12.30 -1.02
N SER A 116 -43.19 12.36 -2.26
CA SER A 116 -44.36 13.16 -2.64
C SER A 116 -45.17 12.40 -3.65
N ASP A 117 -46.50 12.49 -3.59
CA ASP A 117 -47.41 11.85 -4.56
C ASP A 117 -47.24 12.40 -5.99
N ARG A 118 -46.52 13.52 -6.15
CA ARG A 118 -46.34 14.20 -7.42
C ARG A 118 -45.20 13.64 -8.28
N ARG A 119 -44.34 12.77 -7.72
CA ARG A 119 -43.14 12.26 -8.41
C ARG A 119 -42.78 10.85 -7.92
N PRO A 120 -42.09 10.04 -8.74
CA PRO A 120 -41.51 8.78 -8.28
C PRO A 120 -40.60 9.00 -7.06
N ALA A 121 -40.68 8.13 -6.07
CA ALA A 121 -39.95 8.24 -4.81
C ALA A 121 -38.42 8.34 -5.01
N ILE A 122 -37.86 7.54 -5.93
CA ILE A 122 -36.44 7.59 -6.30
C ILE A 122 -36.01 8.95 -6.86
N ALA A 123 -36.88 9.63 -7.63
CA ALA A 123 -36.60 10.95 -8.19
C ALA A 123 -36.50 12.01 -7.08
N SER A 124 -37.35 11.92 -6.05
CA SER A 124 -37.28 12.78 -4.87
C SER A 124 -35.96 12.62 -4.09
N LEU A 125 -35.36 11.42 -4.08
CA LEU A 125 -34.05 11.18 -3.46
C LEU A 125 -32.92 11.76 -4.30
N VAL A 126 -32.77 11.34 -5.56
CA VAL A 126 -31.58 11.69 -6.37
C VAL A 126 -31.49 13.19 -6.66
N ARG A 127 -32.63 13.89 -6.77
CA ARG A 127 -32.66 15.34 -7.00
C ARG A 127 -32.25 16.14 -5.77
N ASN A 128 -32.46 15.60 -4.58
CA ASN A 128 -32.09 16.24 -3.34
C ASN A 128 -30.76 15.64 -2.83
N ARG A 129 -29.67 16.37 -3.08
CA ARG A 129 -28.32 15.96 -2.63
C ARG A 129 -28.27 15.60 -1.15
N ARG A 130 -28.95 16.36 -0.27
CA ARG A 130 -28.97 16.07 1.17
C ARG A 130 -29.71 14.77 1.45
N ALA A 131 -30.84 14.54 0.78
CA ALA A 131 -31.62 13.31 0.94
C ALA A 131 -30.84 12.07 0.50
N VAL A 132 -30.17 12.11 -0.65
CA VAL A 132 -29.41 10.94 -1.13
C VAL A 132 -28.16 10.66 -0.26
N LEU A 133 -27.53 11.71 0.28
CA LEU A 133 -26.43 11.58 1.23
C LEU A 133 -26.92 11.01 2.58
N THR A 134 -28.02 11.52 3.13
CA THR A 134 -28.64 10.97 4.34
C THR A 134 -29.03 9.50 4.15
N TYR A 135 -29.64 9.17 3.00
CA TYR A 135 -29.96 7.79 2.64
C TYR A 135 -28.71 6.90 2.66
N THR A 136 -27.62 7.38 2.06
CA THR A 136 -26.34 6.67 2.07
C THR A 136 -25.80 6.48 3.48
N GLY A 137 -25.90 7.47 4.36
CA GLY A 137 -25.49 7.33 5.76
C GLY A 137 -26.33 6.29 6.52
N LEU A 138 -27.66 6.32 6.35
CA LEU A 138 -28.58 5.36 6.98
C LEU A 138 -28.31 3.92 6.54
N LEU A 139 -27.96 3.69 5.27
CA LEU A 139 -27.62 2.36 4.74
C LEU A 139 -26.47 1.68 5.48
N ALA A 140 -25.59 2.44 6.14
CA ALA A 140 -24.39 1.92 6.78
C ALA A 140 -24.59 1.50 8.25
N LEU A 141 -25.71 1.89 8.85
CA LEU A 141 -25.96 1.76 10.28
C LEU A 141 -26.33 0.32 10.68
N ASP A 142 -26.16 0.01 11.96
CA ASP A 142 -26.72 -1.19 12.55
C ASP A 142 -28.21 -1.01 12.90
N ASP A 143 -28.93 -2.13 13.04
CA ASP A 143 -30.38 -2.13 13.27
C ASP A 143 -30.79 -1.40 14.55
N ARG A 144 -29.95 -1.40 15.58
CA ARG A 144 -30.24 -0.75 16.85
C ARG A 144 -30.13 0.77 16.72
N THR A 145 -29.10 1.24 16.04
CA THR A 145 -28.94 2.67 15.72
C THR A 145 -30.06 3.15 14.79
N LEU A 146 -30.49 2.33 13.83
CA LEU A 146 -31.66 2.63 12.98
C LEU A 146 -32.95 2.71 13.79
N ALA A 147 -33.23 1.73 14.66
CA ALA A 147 -34.41 1.76 15.51
C ALA A 147 -34.47 3.01 16.39
N TRP A 148 -33.33 3.44 16.94
CA TRP A 148 -33.24 4.69 17.70
C TRP A 148 -33.57 5.94 16.86
N LEU A 149 -33.18 5.96 15.57
CA LEU A 149 -33.49 7.06 14.64
C LEU A 149 -34.94 7.03 14.15
N ASP A 150 -35.57 5.86 14.03
CA ASP A 150 -36.98 5.72 13.65
C ASP A 150 -37.89 6.40 14.68
N ASP A 151 -37.58 6.25 15.97
CA ASP A 151 -38.25 6.94 17.06
C ASP A 151 -37.94 8.46 17.13
N ARG A 152 -36.94 8.93 16.37
CA ARG A 152 -36.40 10.31 16.44
C ARG A 152 -36.15 10.93 15.06
N HIS A 153 -37.22 11.04 14.28
CA HIS A 153 -37.18 11.72 12.98
C HIS A 153 -36.65 13.16 13.05
N ASP A 154 -36.75 13.85 14.19
CA ASP A 154 -36.17 15.18 14.37
C ASP A 154 -34.63 15.20 14.22
N VAL A 155 -33.95 14.14 14.67
CA VAL A 155 -32.50 13.98 14.49
C VAL A 155 -32.17 13.75 13.01
N VAL A 156 -32.90 12.87 12.33
CA VAL A 156 -32.71 12.61 10.89
C VAL A 156 -32.93 13.88 10.06
N ARG A 157 -33.93 14.70 10.46
CA ARG A 157 -34.17 16.02 9.85
C ARG A 157 -33.04 17.00 10.11
N ALA A 158 -32.48 17.02 11.33
CA ALA A 158 -31.34 17.87 11.66
C ALA A 158 -30.11 17.50 10.82
N ILE A 159 -29.82 16.20 10.67
CA ILE A 159 -28.74 15.70 9.80
C ILE A 159 -28.96 16.12 8.35
N SER A 160 -30.21 16.04 7.87
CA SER A 160 -30.57 16.39 6.48
C SER A 160 -30.74 17.90 6.24
N ALA A 161 -30.61 18.74 7.27
CA ALA A 161 -30.91 20.16 7.17
C ALA A 161 -29.83 20.94 6.41
N ASP A 162 -28.57 20.50 6.47
CA ASP A 162 -27.42 21.17 5.87
C ASP A 162 -26.50 20.20 5.11
N ASP A 163 -25.71 20.74 4.17
CA ASP A 163 -24.85 19.93 3.31
C ASP A 163 -23.64 19.35 4.03
N VAL A 164 -23.20 19.93 5.16
CA VAL A 164 -22.05 19.43 5.93
C VAL A 164 -22.47 18.17 6.68
N SER A 165 -23.54 18.26 7.47
CA SER A 165 -24.05 17.16 8.29
C SER A 165 -24.45 15.96 7.43
N ALA A 166 -25.20 16.18 6.34
CA ALA A 166 -25.61 15.12 5.43
C ALA A 166 -24.40 14.43 4.76
N ALA A 167 -23.40 15.22 4.30
CA ALA A 167 -22.19 14.69 3.69
C ALA A 167 -21.28 13.95 4.67
N ALA A 168 -21.12 14.48 5.90
CA ALA A 168 -20.36 13.83 6.96
C ALA A 168 -21.03 12.52 7.39
N PHE A 169 -22.35 12.51 7.52
CA PHE A 169 -23.12 11.33 7.87
C PHE A 169 -23.05 10.25 6.78
N ALA A 170 -23.13 10.64 5.50
CA ALA A 170 -22.95 9.72 4.38
C ALA A 170 -21.56 9.07 4.36
N ALA A 171 -20.52 9.81 4.76
CA ALA A 171 -19.13 9.36 4.68
C ALA A 171 -18.63 8.63 5.94
N PHE A 172 -19.16 8.96 7.11
CA PHE A 172 -18.60 8.57 8.43
C PHE A 172 -19.66 8.04 9.41
N GLY A 173 -20.94 8.06 9.03
CA GLY A 173 -22.05 7.65 9.89
C GLY A 173 -22.01 6.18 10.28
N SER A 174 -21.34 5.32 9.51
CA SER A 174 -21.19 3.88 9.78
C SER A 174 -20.59 3.55 11.15
N SER A 175 -19.83 4.48 11.72
CA SER A 175 -19.20 4.32 13.03
C SER A 175 -20.10 4.72 14.20
N LEU A 176 -21.26 5.34 13.94
CA LEU A 176 -22.22 5.68 14.97
C LEU A 176 -22.92 4.42 15.49
N GLN A 177 -22.85 4.20 16.80
CA GLN A 177 -23.51 3.09 17.48
C GLN A 177 -24.25 3.59 18.72
N ILE A 178 -25.51 3.16 18.87
CA ILE A 178 -26.32 3.45 20.06
C ILE A 178 -26.37 2.24 20.97
N ASP A 179 -26.16 2.44 22.27
CA ASP A 179 -26.17 1.38 23.27
C ASP A 179 -27.59 1.04 23.79
N GLU A 180 -27.65 0.13 24.77
CA GLU A 180 -28.88 -0.33 25.43
C GLU A 180 -29.72 0.78 26.07
N ASN A 181 -29.04 1.83 26.54
CA ASN A 181 -29.62 2.93 27.28
C ASN A 181 -29.96 4.14 26.40
N GLY A 182 -29.75 4.03 25.08
CA GLY A 182 -29.96 5.13 24.13
C GLY A 182 -28.83 6.16 24.12
N SER A 183 -27.66 5.81 24.65
CA SER A 183 -26.44 6.64 24.65
C SER A 183 -25.54 6.28 23.47
N VAL A 184 -24.72 7.23 23.02
CA VAL A 184 -23.72 6.97 21.97
C VAL A 184 -22.59 6.12 22.54
N ARG A 185 -22.34 4.96 21.94
CA ARG A 185 -21.15 4.16 22.22
C ARG A 185 -19.96 4.80 21.50
N VAL A 186 -19.08 5.41 22.28
CA VAL A 186 -17.92 6.11 21.73
C VAL A 186 -16.71 5.19 21.49
N PRO A 187 -15.87 5.47 20.47
CA PRO A 187 -14.59 4.80 20.28
C PRO A 187 -13.69 5.00 21.50
N GLY A 188 -13.00 3.95 21.94
CA GLY A 188 -12.26 3.91 23.19
C GLY A 188 -13.09 3.46 24.41
N GLY A 189 -14.41 3.29 24.25
CA GLY A 189 -15.30 2.83 25.32
C GLY A 189 -15.54 3.89 26.40
N ALA A 190 -16.01 3.45 27.58
CA ALA A 190 -16.37 4.33 28.70
C ALA A 190 -15.21 5.25 29.14
N ASP A 191 -13.96 4.75 29.09
CA ASP A 191 -12.75 5.52 29.42
C ASP A 191 -12.55 6.77 28.54
N ALA A 192 -13.19 6.81 27.36
CA ALA A 192 -13.08 7.88 26.38
C ALA A 192 -14.25 8.88 26.40
N GLU A 193 -15.29 8.67 27.21
CA GLU A 193 -16.48 9.55 27.22
C GLU A 193 -16.14 11.01 27.54
N GLU A 194 -15.22 11.25 28.48
CA GLU A 194 -14.75 12.60 28.81
C GLU A 194 -14.00 13.25 27.64
N VAL A 195 -13.23 12.46 26.89
CA VAL A 195 -12.49 12.92 25.70
C VAL A 195 -13.48 13.38 24.63
N TRP A 196 -14.47 12.55 24.32
CA TRP A 196 -15.48 12.89 23.30
C TRP A 196 -16.40 14.02 23.75
N THR A 197 -16.73 14.10 25.03
CA THR A 197 -17.43 15.25 25.61
C THR A 197 -16.63 16.53 25.42
N THR A 198 -15.32 16.46 25.63
CA THR A 198 -14.42 17.61 25.46
C THR A 198 -14.34 18.08 24.01
N LEU A 199 -14.33 17.16 23.04
CA LEU A 199 -14.24 17.50 21.61
C LEU A 199 -15.59 17.97 21.03
N THR A 200 -16.71 17.37 21.44
CA THR A 200 -18.05 17.69 20.93
C THR A 200 -18.75 18.79 21.72
N GLY A 201 -18.35 19.02 22.98
CA GLY A 201 -19.07 19.86 23.94
C GLY A 201 -20.37 19.25 24.45
N ARG A 202 -20.66 17.97 24.14
CA ARG A 202 -21.92 17.27 24.48
C ARG A 202 -21.62 15.93 25.12
N GLN A 203 -22.46 15.53 26.07
CA GLN A 203 -22.33 14.22 26.72
C GLN A 203 -22.84 13.12 25.78
N PRO A 204 -22.17 11.95 25.68
CA PRO A 204 -22.65 10.80 24.90
C PRO A 204 -24.04 10.31 25.30
N SER A 205 -24.45 10.54 26.56
CA SER A 205 -25.80 10.24 27.06
C SER A 205 -26.89 11.15 26.50
N ASP A 206 -26.55 12.34 26.00
CA ASP A 206 -27.43 13.18 25.19
C ASP A 206 -27.18 12.91 23.70
N ALA A 207 -27.56 11.71 23.26
CA ALA A 207 -27.19 11.18 21.96
C ALA A 207 -27.60 12.08 20.79
N ALA A 208 -28.79 12.70 20.84
CA ALA A 208 -29.26 13.59 19.78
C ALA A 208 -28.38 14.84 19.62
N ALA A 209 -28.06 15.51 20.74
CA ALA A 209 -27.20 16.68 20.72
C ALA A 209 -25.75 16.30 20.36
N PHE A 210 -25.27 15.16 20.86
CA PHE A 210 -23.94 14.64 20.55
C PHE A 210 -23.75 14.37 19.05
N VAL A 211 -24.67 13.61 18.44
CA VAL A 211 -24.58 13.25 17.01
C VAL A 211 -24.61 14.50 16.13
N THR A 212 -25.54 15.42 16.39
CA THR A 212 -25.66 16.66 15.62
C THR A 212 -24.41 17.53 15.75
N ALA A 213 -23.84 17.65 16.96
CA ALA A 213 -22.62 18.42 17.19
C ALA A 213 -21.41 17.78 16.50
N MET A 214 -21.26 16.46 16.58
CA MET A 214 -20.15 15.71 16.00
C MET A 214 -20.12 15.77 14.47
N LEU A 215 -21.29 15.72 13.81
CA LEU A 215 -21.41 15.84 12.35
C LEU A 215 -21.15 17.26 11.84
N ALA A 216 -21.54 18.29 12.59
CA ALA A 216 -21.39 19.69 12.17
C ALA A 216 -20.00 20.27 12.48
N ALA A 217 -19.34 19.80 13.54
CA ALA A 217 -18.10 20.39 14.06
C ALA A 217 -16.98 20.45 13.01
N ASP A 218 -16.33 21.62 12.94
CA ASP A 218 -15.22 21.92 12.03
C ASP A 218 -15.50 21.57 10.55
N GLY A 219 -16.75 21.72 10.11
CA GLY A 219 -17.15 21.40 8.75
C GLY A 219 -17.18 19.90 8.47
N GLY A 220 -17.47 19.07 9.49
CA GLY A 220 -17.55 17.60 9.44
C GLY A 220 -16.25 16.87 9.76
N ARG A 221 -15.18 17.59 10.11
CA ARG A 221 -13.87 16.99 10.39
C ARG A 221 -13.83 16.20 11.70
N LEU A 222 -14.68 16.52 12.66
CA LEU A 222 -14.80 15.73 13.88
C LEU A 222 -15.42 14.36 13.62
N ALA A 223 -16.41 14.27 12.73
CA ALA A 223 -16.97 12.99 12.29
C ALA A 223 -15.92 12.13 11.57
N TRP A 224 -15.07 12.72 10.74
CA TRP A 224 -13.95 12.02 10.12
C TRP A 224 -12.96 11.47 11.17
N PHE A 225 -12.62 12.28 12.17
CA PHE A 225 -11.77 11.83 13.27
C PHE A 225 -12.43 10.70 14.07
N TYR A 226 -13.72 10.84 14.41
CA TYR A 226 -14.51 9.83 15.12
C TYR A 226 -14.50 8.48 14.39
N ASP A 227 -14.84 8.48 13.11
CA ASP A 227 -14.85 7.29 12.27
C ASP A 227 -13.46 6.66 12.13
N THR A 228 -12.43 7.51 11.98
CA THR A 228 -11.04 7.05 11.96
C THR A 228 -10.69 6.30 13.24
N ILE A 229 -10.99 6.87 14.42
CA ILE A 229 -10.72 6.20 15.70
C ILE A 229 -11.57 4.92 15.84
N ALA A 230 -12.83 4.94 15.42
CA ALA A 230 -13.71 3.77 15.47
C ALA A 230 -13.16 2.58 14.66
N ALA A 231 -12.53 2.85 13.51
CA ALA A 231 -11.90 1.83 12.66
C ALA A 231 -10.59 1.25 13.25
N LEU A 232 -9.99 1.89 14.25
CA LEU A 232 -8.76 1.42 14.89
C LEU A 232 -9.03 0.20 15.78
N SER A 233 -8.03 -0.68 15.92
CA SER A 233 -8.05 -1.73 16.95
C SER A 233 -8.11 -1.14 18.36
N PRO A 234 -8.60 -1.87 19.38
CA PRO A 234 -8.71 -1.34 20.74
C PRO A 234 -7.40 -0.74 21.29
N GLN A 235 -6.25 -1.38 21.03
CA GLN A 235 -4.95 -0.86 21.43
C GLN A 235 -4.61 0.47 20.73
N ARG A 236 -4.93 0.58 19.44
CA ARG A 236 -4.70 1.80 18.65
C ARG A 236 -5.65 2.93 19.06
N GLN A 237 -6.90 2.62 19.43
CA GLN A 237 -7.82 3.60 20.01
C GLN A 237 -7.27 4.19 21.31
N ARG A 238 -6.77 3.35 22.22
CA ARG A 238 -6.17 3.79 23.48
C ARG A 238 -4.95 4.68 23.26
N PHE A 239 -4.09 4.32 22.30
CA PHE A 239 -2.93 5.14 21.91
C PHE A 239 -3.36 6.50 21.33
N ALA A 240 -4.24 6.52 20.33
CA ALA A 240 -4.66 7.74 19.65
C ALA A 240 -5.41 8.72 20.58
N LEU A 241 -6.17 8.18 21.55
CA LEU A 241 -6.92 8.95 22.54
C LEU A 241 -6.15 9.17 23.86
N ALA A 242 -4.86 8.80 23.92
CA ALA A 242 -4.00 8.92 25.11
C ALA A 242 -4.64 8.34 26.39
N LEU A 243 -5.39 7.23 26.27
CA LEU A 243 -6.14 6.63 27.39
C LEU A 243 -5.24 5.97 28.44
N ASP A 244 -4.04 5.56 28.04
CA ASP A 244 -3.05 4.97 28.96
C ASP A 244 -2.10 6.01 29.59
N GLY A 245 -2.22 7.29 29.20
CA GLY A 245 -1.39 8.39 29.71
C GLY A 245 -1.93 9.03 30.99
N ASP A 246 -1.21 10.04 31.48
CA ASP A 246 -1.62 10.88 32.62
C ASP A 246 -3.01 11.51 32.37
N PRO A 247 -4.02 11.24 33.21
CA PRO A 247 -5.34 11.83 33.10
C PRO A 247 -5.31 13.36 33.01
N ALA A 248 -4.39 14.03 33.72
CA ALA A 248 -4.29 15.49 33.70
C ALA A 248 -3.79 16.03 32.34
N ALA A 249 -2.99 15.25 31.61
CA ALA A 249 -2.45 15.63 30.31
C ALA A 249 -3.28 15.11 29.12
N ARG A 250 -4.13 14.10 29.33
CA ARG A 250 -4.91 13.41 28.29
C ARG A 250 -5.71 14.35 27.39
N LEU A 251 -6.51 15.25 27.98
CA LEU A 251 -7.37 16.14 27.20
C LEU A 251 -6.56 17.11 26.34
N THR A 252 -5.42 17.59 26.85
CA THR A 252 -4.48 18.43 26.09
C THR A 252 -3.85 17.65 24.94
N ALA A 253 -3.42 16.41 25.19
CA ALA A 253 -2.83 15.56 24.15
C ALA A 253 -3.83 15.25 23.03
N VAL A 254 -5.08 14.88 23.36
CA VAL A 254 -6.09 14.58 22.34
C VAL A 254 -6.49 15.83 21.56
N ARG A 255 -6.58 17.00 22.19
CA ARG A 255 -6.82 18.26 21.47
C ARG A 255 -5.72 18.53 20.44
N ARG A 256 -4.45 18.32 20.79
CA ARG A 256 -3.32 18.46 19.85
C ARG A 256 -3.41 17.47 18.69
N VAL A 257 -3.72 16.20 18.97
CA VAL A 257 -3.96 15.19 17.92
C VAL A 257 -5.06 15.66 16.98
N TYR A 258 -6.22 16.06 17.51
CA TYR A 258 -7.36 16.48 16.70
C TYR A 258 -7.08 17.78 15.91
N GLU A 259 -6.41 18.76 16.53
CA GLU A 259 -6.02 20.02 15.89
C GLU A 259 -5.11 19.78 14.68
N ARG A 260 -4.15 18.86 14.78
CA ARG A 260 -3.30 18.50 13.65
C ARG A 260 -4.04 17.66 12.62
N PHE A 261 -4.85 16.69 13.07
CA PHE A 261 -5.67 15.82 12.21
C PHE A 261 -6.56 16.65 11.28
N ARG A 262 -7.29 17.62 11.82
CA ARG A 262 -8.18 18.47 11.03
C ARG A 262 -7.43 19.42 10.09
N ALA A 263 -6.12 19.62 10.27
CA ALA A 263 -5.29 20.48 9.44
C ALA A 263 -4.52 19.74 8.31
N VAL A 264 -4.55 18.40 8.26
CA VAL A 264 -3.79 17.59 7.29
C VAL A 264 -4.10 17.96 5.84
N GLU A 265 -5.37 18.19 5.53
CA GLU A 265 -5.82 18.57 4.18
C GLU A 265 -6.69 19.83 4.26
N PRO A 266 -6.10 21.04 4.23
CA PRO A 266 -6.84 22.29 4.38
C PRO A 266 -7.82 22.60 3.24
N ALA A 267 -7.53 22.12 2.02
CA ALA A 267 -8.35 22.41 0.85
C ALA A 267 -9.61 21.54 0.79
N TRP A 268 -9.63 20.41 1.49
CA TRP A 268 -10.78 19.51 1.48
C TRP A 268 -12.00 20.10 2.19
N ARG A 269 -13.14 20.03 1.49
CA ARG A 269 -14.45 20.44 1.98
C ARG A 269 -15.39 19.25 1.83
N ILE A 270 -15.87 18.72 2.95
CA ILE A 270 -16.78 17.56 3.01
C ILE A 270 -18.04 17.76 2.14
N PRO A 271 -18.71 18.93 2.14
CA PRO A 271 -19.88 19.14 1.26
C PRO A 271 -19.59 18.98 -0.22
N ALA A 272 -18.38 19.31 -0.68
CA ALA A 272 -18.01 19.24 -2.09
C ALA A 272 -17.49 17.85 -2.47
N ARG A 273 -16.73 17.20 -1.58
CA ARG A 273 -16.08 15.91 -1.84
C ARG A 273 -16.19 14.95 -0.65
N PRO A 274 -17.40 14.47 -0.29
CA PRO A 274 -17.62 13.66 0.91
C PRO A 274 -16.79 12.36 0.95
N PHE A 275 -16.60 11.74 -0.21
CA PHE A 275 -15.91 10.45 -0.33
C PHE A 275 -14.45 10.59 -0.75
N HIS A 276 -13.93 11.82 -0.85
CA HIS A 276 -12.51 12.00 -1.13
C HIS A 276 -11.67 11.64 0.10
N ARG A 277 -10.57 10.93 -0.14
CA ARG A 277 -9.55 10.62 0.86
C ARG A 277 -8.18 10.96 0.28
N PRO A 278 -7.31 11.66 1.03
CA PRO A 278 -5.91 11.82 0.64
C PRO A 278 -5.23 10.44 0.53
N PRO A 279 -4.24 10.27 -0.37
CA PRO A 279 -3.48 9.02 -0.46
C PRO A 279 -2.72 8.67 0.83
N PHE A 280 -2.35 9.70 1.60
CA PHE A 280 -1.73 9.58 2.91
C PHE A 280 -2.34 10.62 3.86
N ASP A 281 -2.92 10.17 4.97
CA ASP A 281 -3.53 11.01 5.99
C ASP A 281 -3.23 10.49 7.41
N ALA A 282 -3.70 11.22 8.42
CA ALA A 282 -3.47 10.86 9.81
C ALA A 282 -4.23 9.59 10.25
N GLY A 283 -5.31 9.22 9.57
CA GLY A 283 -5.99 7.95 9.83
C GLY A 283 -5.14 6.78 9.39
N LEU A 284 -4.57 6.86 8.19
CA LEU A 284 -3.66 5.85 7.68
C LEU A 284 -2.40 5.70 8.55
N LEU A 285 -1.84 6.83 9.00
CA LEU A 285 -0.75 6.87 9.96
C LEU A 285 -1.09 6.08 11.25
N LEU A 286 -2.23 6.38 11.88
CA LEU A 286 -2.65 5.76 13.14
C LEU A 286 -3.01 4.28 12.97
N MET A 287 -3.51 3.88 11.80
CA MET A 287 -3.82 2.48 11.48
C MET A 287 -2.57 1.62 11.28
N THR A 288 -1.45 2.20 10.86
CA THR A 288 -0.30 1.42 10.34
C THR A 288 1.01 1.57 11.10
N VAL A 289 1.11 2.53 12.02
CA VAL A 289 2.28 2.70 12.91
C VAL A 289 2.41 1.54 13.91
N ASP A 290 3.60 1.08 14.25
CA ASP A 290 3.73 0.07 15.30
C ASP A 290 3.66 0.74 16.69
N ILE A 291 2.94 0.12 17.63
CA ILE A 291 2.77 0.64 18.99
C ILE A 291 3.43 -0.33 19.96
N THR A 292 4.39 0.16 20.73
CA THR A 292 5.08 -0.63 21.76
C THR A 292 4.14 -0.96 22.92
N PRO A 293 4.45 -1.98 23.75
CA PRO A 293 3.68 -2.25 24.97
C PRO A 293 3.58 -1.06 25.93
N ALA A 294 4.50 -0.10 25.84
CA ALA A 294 4.49 1.12 26.65
C ALA A 294 3.54 2.20 26.12
N GLY A 295 2.84 1.98 25.00
CA GLY A 295 1.94 2.97 24.40
C GLY A 295 2.68 4.12 23.71
N THR A 296 3.83 3.83 23.11
CA THR A 296 4.62 4.77 22.29
C THR A 296 4.93 4.15 20.93
N VAL A 297 5.43 4.95 19.98
CA VAL A 297 5.87 4.44 18.68
C VAL A 297 7.37 4.11 18.62
N GLY A 298 8.07 4.33 19.73
CA GLY A 298 9.49 4.06 19.88
C GLY A 298 10.00 4.54 21.25
N PRO A 299 11.30 4.40 21.52
CA PRO A 299 11.96 4.96 22.69
C PRO A 299 11.86 6.49 22.76
N ASP A 300 11.87 7.05 23.97
CA ASP A 300 11.71 8.50 24.20
C ASP A 300 12.89 9.37 23.70
N TRP A 301 13.99 8.75 23.26
CA TRP A 301 15.10 9.44 22.60
C TRP A 301 14.95 9.52 21.07
N TRP A 302 13.94 8.88 20.47
CA TRP A 302 13.66 8.99 19.03
C TRP A 302 13.16 10.39 18.61
N PRO A 303 12.24 11.04 19.34
CA PRO A 303 11.76 12.38 18.97
C PRO A 303 12.86 13.42 18.70
N PRO A 304 13.84 13.65 19.59
CA PRO A 304 14.93 14.58 19.31
C PRO A 304 15.81 14.13 18.13
N LEU A 305 16.04 12.83 17.95
CA LEU A 305 16.81 12.29 16.81
C LEU A 305 16.13 12.54 15.47
N LEU A 306 14.84 12.24 15.39
CA LEU A 306 14.04 12.46 14.20
C LEU A 306 13.92 13.95 13.88
N ALA A 307 13.75 14.81 14.89
CA ALA A 307 13.71 16.26 14.72
C ALA A 307 15.04 16.84 14.23
N LEU A 308 16.18 16.25 14.59
CA LEU A 308 17.49 16.65 14.09
C LEU A 308 17.68 16.20 12.62
N ALA A 309 17.40 14.93 12.33
CA ALA A 309 17.65 14.33 11.02
C ALA A 309 16.84 14.96 9.87
N VAL A 310 15.60 15.42 10.14
CA VAL A 310 14.75 16.05 9.10
C VAL A 310 15.13 17.50 8.76
N ARG A 311 16.05 18.13 9.49
CA ARG A 311 16.50 19.51 9.19
C ARG A 311 17.25 19.60 7.85
N GLY A 312 17.80 18.48 7.38
CA GLY A 312 18.46 18.34 6.09
C GLY A 312 19.81 19.04 6.00
N GLY A 313 20.64 18.63 5.04
CA GLY A 313 21.88 19.31 4.68
C GLY A 313 23.08 19.06 5.60
N ASP A 314 22.88 19.00 6.92
CA ASP A 314 23.97 18.87 7.91
C ASP A 314 24.07 17.44 8.48
N TRP A 315 24.72 16.54 7.73
CA TRP A 315 25.08 15.21 8.22
C TRP A 315 26.24 15.23 9.23
N THR A 316 26.88 16.39 9.43
CA THR A 316 28.00 16.56 10.36
C THR A 316 27.56 16.96 11.76
N ALA A 317 26.27 17.25 11.95
CA ALA A 317 25.67 17.48 13.25
C ALA A 317 25.97 16.28 14.18
N ARG A 318 26.67 16.55 15.28
CA ARG A 318 26.98 15.53 16.29
C ARG A 318 25.73 15.25 17.11
N VAL A 319 25.37 13.98 17.17
CA VAL A 319 24.28 13.46 17.99
C VAL A 319 24.61 13.46 19.51
N ALA A 320 25.81 13.90 19.89
CA ALA A 320 26.24 14.05 21.28
C ALA A 320 25.26 14.86 22.15
N ASP A 321 24.43 15.72 21.53
CA ASP A 321 23.41 16.52 22.22
C ASP A 321 22.08 15.79 22.49
N ILE A 322 21.81 14.63 21.87
CA ILE A 322 20.52 13.93 22.02
C ILE A 322 20.36 13.38 23.43
N SER A 323 21.41 12.78 24.00
CA SER A 323 21.39 12.29 25.38
C SER A 323 21.25 13.40 26.43
N ALA A 324 21.60 14.64 26.06
CA ALA A 324 21.45 15.83 26.90
C ALA A 324 20.15 16.61 26.64
N THR A 325 19.43 16.29 25.55
CA THR A 325 18.17 16.92 25.20
C THR A 325 17.04 16.32 26.04
N PRO A 326 16.14 17.13 26.64
CA PRO A 326 14.99 16.61 27.34
C PRO A 326 14.19 15.65 26.45
N THR A 327 13.98 14.42 26.93
CA THR A 327 13.24 13.42 26.18
C THR A 327 11.78 13.83 26.03
N VAL A 328 11.23 13.58 24.86
CA VAL A 328 9.80 13.76 24.59
C VAL A 328 9.23 12.37 24.40
N ARG A 329 8.09 12.10 25.02
CA ARG A 329 7.40 10.82 24.82
C ARG A 329 6.96 10.71 23.36
N ALA A 330 7.28 9.60 22.70
CA ALA A 330 6.87 9.32 21.33
C ALA A 330 5.39 8.86 21.28
N ASP A 331 4.48 9.70 21.78
CA ASP A 331 3.04 9.44 21.85
C ASP A 331 2.30 9.84 20.56
N ALA A 332 0.97 9.67 20.55
CA ALA A 332 0.15 10.00 19.38
C ALA A 332 0.17 11.49 19.02
N ALA A 333 0.24 12.39 20.01
CA ALA A 333 0.26 13.83 19.77
C ALA A 333 1.57 14.22 19.09
N TRP A 334 2.71 13.77 19.62
CA TRP A 334 4.01 13.95 18.99
C TRP A 334 4.04 13.35 17.58
N LEU A 335 3.54 12.13 17.39
CA LEU A 335 3.56 11.43 16.10
C LEU A 335 2.86 12.24 15.00
N VAL A 336 1.60 12.62 15.24
CA VAL A 336 0.80 13.33 14.23
C VAL A 336 1.39 14.71 13.97
N GLU A 337 1.88 15.41 14.99
CA GLU A 337 2.54 16.70 14.82
C GLU A 337 3.83 16.60 14.00
N TRP A 338 4.73 15.67 14.35
CA TRP A 338 6.01 15.53 13.67
C TRP A 338 5.86 15.10 12.20
N VAL A 339 4.99 14.13 11.93
CA VAL A 339 4.73 13.65 10.56
C VAL A 339 4.12 14.77 9.71
N PHE A 340 3.09 15.44 10.22
CA PHE A 340 2.35 16.42 9.42
C PHE A 340 2.87 17.85 9.53
N GLU A 341 3.89 18.16 10.35
CA GLU A 341 4.49 19.49 10.49
C GLU A 341 4.70 20.16 9.12
N ARG A 342 5.20 19.37 8.16
CA ARG A 342 5.31 19.70 6.74
C ARG A 342 4.51 18.69 5.91
N PRO A 343 3.25 18.98 5.53
CA PRO A 343 2.38 18.04 4.83
C PRO A 343 2.96 17.50 3.51
N ASP A 344 3.77 18.30 2.82
CA ASP A 344 4.50 17.93 1.59
C ASP A 344 5.63 16.92 1.81
N GLU A 345 6.06 16.74 3.06
CA GLU A 345 7.09 15.78 3.48
C GLU A 345 6.52 14.62 4.29
N ALA A 346 5.21 14.60 4.56
CA ALA A 346 4.59 13.68 5.52
C ALA A 346 4.86 12.21 5.20
N GLU A 347 4.72 11.81 3.93
CA GLU A 347 5.03 10.45 3.48
C GLU A 347 6.51 10.07 3.71
N ARG A 348 7.45 10.99 3.44
CA ARG A 348 8.89 10.76 3.65
C ARG A 348 9.23 10.63 5.13
N ARG A 349 8.68 11.51 5.98
CA ARG A 349 8.85 11.46 7.44
C ARG A 349 8.28 10.16 8.00
N TYR A 350 7.08 9.78 7.56
CA TYR A 350 6.46 8.53 7.96
C TYR A 350 7.29 7.31 7.51
N ALA A 351 7.77 7.30 6.26
CA ALA A 351 8.63 6.23 5.76
C ALA A 351 9.93 6.09 6.58
N ALA A 352 10.55 7.19 6.99
CA ALA A 352 11.73 7.18 7.85
C ALA A 352 11.45 6.61 9.25
N LEU A 353 10.32 6.98 9.87
CA LEU A 353 9.88 6.36 11.14
C LEU A 353 9.65 4.85 10.98
N ARG A 354 8.96 4.44 9.91
CA ARG A 354 8.69 3.02 9.66
C ARG A 354 9.94 2.21 9.36
N LEU A 355 10.96 2.82 8.73
CA LEU A 355 12.28 2.20 8.58
C LEU A 355 12.87 1.87 9.95
N LEU A 356 12.85 2.82 10.90
CA LEU A 356 13.33 2.57 12.26
C LEU A 356 12.53 1.46 12.95
N GLN A 357 11.20 1.50 12.90
CA GLN A 357 10.36 0.48 13.56
C GLN A 357 10.57 -0.93 13.00
N ARG A 358 10.79 -1.07 11.69
CA ARG A 358 10.97 -2.40 11.06
C ARG A 358 12.37 -2.96 11.18
N SER A 359 13.38 -2.11 11.14
CA SER A 359 14.78 -2.54 10.99
C SER A 359 15.65 -2.25 12.22
N PHE A 360 15.27 -1.30 13.06
CA PHE A 360 16.14 -0.76 14.11
C PHE A 360 15.41 -0.47 15.44
N ALA A 361 14.26 -1.11 15.69
CA ALA A 361 13.44 -0.85 16.89
C ALA A 361 14.19 -1.12 18.20
N ASP A 362 15.00 -2.18 18.22
CA ASP A 362 15.72 -2.66 19.41
C ASP A 362 17.16 -2.11 19.51
N VAL A 363 17.53 -1.16 18.65
CA VAL A 363 18.88 -0.60 18.62
C VAL A 363 19.10 0.34 19.82
N PRO A 364 20.20 0.17 20.58
CA PRO A 364 20.48 1.00 21.75
C PRO A 364 20.89 2.44 21.39
N VAL A 365 20.72 3.36 22.35
CA VAL A 365 20.92 4.82 22.18
C VAL A 365 22.37 5.22 21.87
N ASP A 366 23.35 4.38 22.21
CA ASP A 366 24.77 4.58 21.87
C ASP A 366 25.03 4.57 20.35
N LEU A 367 24.14 3.94 19.57
CA LEU A 367 24.18 3.94 18.11
C LEU A 367 23.34 5.06 17.47
N SER A 368 22.90 6.04 18.26
CA SER A 368 22.09 7.18 17.82
C SER A 368 22.73 7.98 16.67
N GLN A 369 24.06 8.11 16.60
CA GLN A 369 24.71 8.76 15.46
C GLN A 369 24.51 7.99 14.15
N ALA A 370 24.62 6.65 14.19
CA ALA A 370 24.38 5.83 13.01
C ALA A 370 22.91 5.92 12.58
N LEU A 371 21.97 5.88 13.55
CA LEU A 371 20.54 6.00 13.27
C LEU A 371 20.14 7.39 12.75
N HIS A 372 20.78 8.45 13.22
CA HIS A 372 20.61 9.78 12.66
C HIS A 372 20.93 9.79 11.16
N ASP A 373 22.08 9.24 10.77
CA ASP A 373 22.50 9.17 9.37
C ASP A 373 21.55 8.28 8.55
N VAL A 374 21.02 7.20 9.12
CA VAL A 374 19.98 6.35 8.50
C VAL A 374 18.70 7.16 8.22
N VAL A 375 18.21 7.93 9.19
CA VAL A 375 16.99 8.74 9.02
C VAL A 375 17.23 9.88 8.03
N ALA A 376 18.37 10.56 8.11
CA ALA A 376 18.74 11.61 7.17
C ALA A 376 18.80 11.05 5.74
N ALA A 377 19.37 9.85 5.57
CA ALA A 377 19.36 9.13 4.30
C ALA A 377 17.94 8.78 3.83
N ALA A 378 17.05 8.33 4.72
CA ALA A 378 15.68 7.99 4.35
C ALA A 378 14.86 9.19 3.86
N VAL A 379 15.13 10.38 4.41
CA VAL A 379 14.46 11.63 4.01
C VAL A 379 15.05 12.17 2.70
N GLU A 380 16.37 12.17 2.57
CA GLU A 380 17.07 12.80 1.45
C GLU A 380 17.27 11.88 0.23
N MET A 381 17.44 10.59 0.49
CA MET A 381 17.71 9.54 -0.51
C MET A 381 16.77 8.33 -0.30
N PRO A 382 15.44 8.51 -0.42
CA PRO A 382 14.45 7.48 -0.07
C PRO A 382 14.61 6.17 -0.84
N ALA A 383 14.98 6.22 -2.12
CA ALA A 383 15.23 5.01 -2.91
C ALA A 383 16.40 4.18 -2.37
N LEU A 384 17.45 4.85 -1.85
CA LEU A 384 18.59 4.19 -1.22
C LEU A 384 18.18 3.49 0.07
N ALA A 385 17.51 4.20 0.97
CA ALA A 385 17.10 3.63 2.26
C ALA A 385 16.14 2.44 2.06
N ALA A 386 15.20 2.54 1.13
CA ALA A 386 14.31 1.43 0.80
C ALA A 386 15.07 0.23 0.21
N SER A 387 16.06 0.46 -0.66
CA SER A 387 16.83 -0.61 -1.29
C SER A 387 17.73 -1.34 -0.28
N LEU A 388 18.37 -0.60 0.63
CA LEU A 388 19.14 -1.21 1.73
C LEU A 388 18.25 -2.02 2.67
N GLN A 389 17.04 -1.55 2.96
CA GLN A 389 16.07 -2.37 3.71
C GLN A 389 15.70 -3.65 2.94
N ARG A 390 15.55 -3.58 1.60
CA ARG A 390 15.18 -4.72 0.76
C ARG A 390 16.29 -5.76 0.60
N THR A 391 17.57 -5.35 0.63
CA THR A 391 18.70 -6.31 0.67
C THR A 391 18.75 -7.09 1.98
N GLY A 392 18.03 -6.63 3.01
CA GLY A 392 18.00 -7.26 4.33
C GLY A 392 19.05 -6.71 5.30
N LEU A 393 19.66 -5.57 4.99
CA LEU A 393 20.67 -4.94 5.84
C LEU A 393 20.04 -4.55 7.20
N SER A 394 20.61 -5.09 8.28
CA SER A 394 20.18 -4.81 9.67
C SER A 394 21.20 -4.03 10.49
N SER A 395 22.43 -3.84 9.98
CA SER A 395 23.47 -3.07 10.66
C SER A 395 23.28 -1.56 10.47
N PRO A 396 22.97 -0.78 11.53
CA PRO A 396 22.78 0.67 11.38
C PRO A 396 24.08 1.38 11.00
N GLN A 397 25.24 0.90 11.45
CA GLN A 397 26.54 1.48 11.11
C GLN A 397 26.87 1.28 9.63
N LEU A 398 26.65 0.08 9.09
CA LEU A 398 26.89 -0.19 7.69
C LEU A 398 25.90 0.59 6.82
N HIS A 399 24.62 0.67 7.22
CA HIS A 399 23.64 1.51 6.53
C HIS A 399 24.10 2.97 6.47
N ALA A 400 24.58 3.51 7.60
CA ALA A 400 25.13 4.87 7.65
C ALA A 400 26.38 5.02 6.77
N THR A 401 27.27 4.01 6.73
CA THR A 401 28.48 4.02 5.89
C THR A 401 28.15 4.08 4.39
N VAL A 402 27.24 3.22 3.93
CA VAL A 402 26.78 3.23 2.53
C VAL A 402 26.10 4.57 2.20
N ALA A 403 25.25 5.07 3.10
CA ALA A 403 24.55 6.32 2.87
C ALA A 403 25.48 7.54 2.83
N ARG A 404 26.52 7.58 3.68
CA ARG A 404 27.58 8.59 3.61
C ARG A 404 28.38 8.48 2.31
N ALA A 405 28.68 7.27 1.83
CA ALA A 405 29.37 7.08 0.55
C ALA A 405 28.53 7.60 -0.64
N ALA A 406 27.24 7.22 -0.69
CA ALA A 406 26.29 7.72 -1.68
C ALA A 406 26.19 9.26 -1.68
N ARG A 407 26.13 9.87 -0.48
CA ARG A 407 26.15 11.32 -0.31
C ARG A 407 27.46 11.94 -0.80
N ARG A 408 28.62 11.41 -0.39
CA ARG A 408 29.92 11.94 -0.85
C ARG A 408 30.01 11.93 -2.37
N LEU A 409 29.61 10.83 -3.02
CA LEU A 409 29.61 10.71 -4.48
C LEU A 409 28.70 11.74 -5.14
N THR A 410 27.45 11.85 -4.67
CA THR A 410 26.43 12.73 -5.27
C THR A 410 26.78 14.21 -5.19
N TRP A 411 27.37 14.65 -4.07
CA TRP A 411 27.67 16.06 -3.80
C TRP A 411 29.12 16.48 -4.14
N ALA A 412 29.90 15.60 -4.78
CA ALA A 412 31.29 15.87 -5.16
C ALA A 412 31.48 16.93 -6.26
N GLY A 413 30.42 17.28 -6.99
CA GLY A 413 30.50 18.22 -8.12
C GLY A 413 29.18 18.39 -8.87
N GLY A 414 29.25 19.06 -10.02
CA GLY A 414 28.09 19.28 -10.90
C GLY A 414 27.61 18.01 -11.61
N GLN A 415 26.35 18.01 -12.04
CA GLN A 415 25.67 16.87 -12.67
C GLN A 415 26.48 16.21 -13.79
N SER A 416 27.02 17.01 -14.72
CA SER A 416 27.77 16.49 -15.88
C SER A 416 29.00 15.66 -15.51
N ARG A 417 29.60 15.92 -14.34
CA ARG A 417 30.78 15.20 -13.85
C ARG A 417 30.40 13.93 -13.08
N VAL A 418 29.29 13.97 -12.35
CA VAL A 418 28.95 12.95 -11.33
C VAL A 418 27.95 11.93 -11.85
N SER A 419 27.09 12.29 -12.81
CA SER A 419 25.94 11.45 -13.22
C SER A 419 26.34 10.06 -13.70
N ALA A 420 27.44 9.92 -14.47
CA ALA A 420 27.88 8.62 -14.96
C ALA A 420 28.38 7.72 -13.81
N ALA A 421 29.25 8.25 -12.94
CA ALA A 421 29.75 7.52 -11.77
C ALA A 421 28.63 7.17 -10.79
N LEU A 422 27.71 8.09 -10.52
CA LEU A 422 26.55 7.85 -9.68
C LEU A 422 25.62 6.78 -10.29
N GLY A 423 25.36 6.85 -11.60
CA GLY A 423 24.56 5.86 -12.32
C GLY A 423 25.16 4.46 -12.20
N ARG A 424 26.47 4.33 -12.44
CA ARG A 424 27.22 3.08 -12.28
C ARG A 424 27.12 2.51 -10.87
N TRP A 425 27.35 3.36 -9.86
CA TRP A 425 27.28 2.96 -8.46
C TRP A 425 25.86 2.50 -8.06
N GLN A 426 24.82 3.25 -8.46
CA GLN A 426 23.43 2.86 -8.21
C GLN A 426 23.05 1.58 -8.95
N ALA A 427 23.49 1.40 -10.20
CA ALA A 427 23.19 0.19 -10.97
C ALA A 427 23.83 -1.07 -10.34
N CYS A 428 25.04 -0.95 -9.79
CA CYS A 428 25.67 -2.04 -9.03
C CYS A 428 24.82 -2.44 -7.81
N LEU A 429 24.40 -1.46 -6.99
CA LEU A 429 23.53 -1.73 -5.84
C LEU A 429 22.16 -2.28 -6.27
N ALA A 430 21.58 -1.76 -7.35
CA ALA A 430 20.32 -2.26 -7.91
C ALA A 430 20.43 -3.72 -8.38
N LEU A 431 21.58 -4.13 -8.92
CA LEU A 431 21.81 -5.52 -9.32
C LEU A 431 21.80 -6.45 -8.10
N LEU A 432 22.50 -6.07 -7.02
CA LEU A 432 22.45 -6.81 -5.74
C LEU A 432 21.03 -6.85 -5.17
N GLU A 433 20.28 -5.74 -5.24
CA GLU A 433 18.88 -5.67 -4.82
C GLU A 433 17.99 -6.64 -5.60
N GLN A 434 18.13 -6.72 -6.94
CA GLN A 434 17.35 -7.65 -7.76
C GLN A 434 17.69 -9.12 -7.46
N VAL A 435 18.97 -9.43 -7.22
CA VAL A 435 19.39 -10.75 -6.77
C VAL A 435 18.74 -11.08 -5.41
N GLN A 436 18.88 -10.21 -4.40
CA GLN A 436 18.32 -10.44 -3.06
C GLN A 436 16.79 -10.55 -3.02
N ARG A 437 16.09 -9.92 -3.98
CA ARG A 437 14.64 -10.03 -4.13
C ARG A 437 14.18 -11.45 -4.43
N THR A 438 14.96 -12.18 -5.21
CA THR A 438 14.63 -13.50 -5.77
C THR A 438 15.37 -14.62 -5.05
N ARG A 439 16.64 -14.38 -4.69
CA ARG A 439 17.53 -15.34 -4.04
C ARG A 439 18.24 -14.72 -2.85
N ARG A 440 18.10 -15.32 -1.67
CA ARG A 440 18.79 -14.85 -0.45
C ARG A 440 20.25 -15.29 -0.44
N LEU A 441 21.17 -14.36 -0.68
CA LEU A 441 22.58 -14.56 -0.33
C LEU A 441 22.74 -14.53 1.21
N PRO A 442 23.75 -15.23 1.76
CA PRO A 442 24.09 -15.12 3.18
C PRO A 442 24.33 -13.68 3.61
N ALA A 443 23.89 -13.31 4.82
CA ALA A 443 23.98 -11.93 5.32
C ALA A 443 25.42 -11.41 5.31
N GLU A 444 26.40 -12.23 5.69
CA GLU A 444 27.83 -11.88 5.68
C GLU A 444 28.34 -11.51 4.28
N VAL A 445 27.85 -12.20 3.24
CA VAL A 445 28.21 -11.91 1.85
C VAL A 445 27.59 -10.57 1.40
N VAL A 446 26.35 -10.31 1.79
CA VAL A 446 25.67 -9.04 1.50
C VAL A 446 26.38 -7.87 2.19
N ASP A 447 26.68 -8.02 3.47
CA ASP A 447 27.35 -6.99 4.26
C ASP A 447 28.73 -6.67 3.66
N SER A 448 29.51 -7.69 3.31
CA SER A 448 30.81 -7.52 2.63
C SER A 448 30.68 -6.83 1.27
N LEU A 449 29.68 -7.18 0.46
CA LEU A 449 29.43 -6.49 -0.81
C LEU A 449 29.02 -5.03 -0.61
N LEU A 450 28.20 -4.72 0.39
CA LEU A 450 27.79 -3.35 0.70
C LEU A 450 28.94 -2.51 1.25
N GLU A 451 29.78 -3.09 2.10
CA GLU A 451 31.04 -2.49 2.59
C GLU A 451 31.96 -2.16 1.42
N GLY A 452 32.25 -3.16 0.57
CA GLY A 452 33.10 -2.97 -0.61
C GLY A 452 32.58 -1.89 -1.55
N LEU A 453 31.26 -1.83 -1.79
CA LEU A 453 30.64 -0.81 -2.63
C LEU A 453 30.76 0.60 -2.03
N ALA A 454 30.70 0.73 -0.70
CA ALA A 454 30.89 2.00 -0.01
C ALA A 454 32.35 2.47 -0.04
N GLU A 455 33.30 1.54 0.06
CA GLU A 455 34.75 1.81 0.01
C GLU A 455 35.23 2.29 -1.36
N LEU A 456 34.51 1.94 -2.44
CA LEU A 456 34.82 2.46 -3.79
C LEU A 456 34.72 3.99 -3.88
N VAL A 457 33.98 4.65 -2.98
CA VAL A 457 33.83 6.11 -2.99
C VAL A 457 34.95 6.76 -2.20
N ALA A 458 35.92 7.32 -2.92
CA ALA A 458 37.05 8.05 -2.36
C ALA A 458 36.60 9.26 -1.50
N PRO A 459 37.44 9.75 -0.58
CA PRO A 459 37.12 10.93 0.24
C PRO A 459 36.74 12.17 -0.57
N GLY A 460 37.31 12.34 -1.77
CA GLY A 460 36.99 13.42 -2.71
C GLY A 460 35.71 13.22 -3.52
N GLY A 461 34.96 12.14 -3.30
CA GLY A 461 33.67 11.88 -3.94
C GLY A 461 33.75 11.37 -5.38
N SER A 462 34.85 10.69 -5.73
CA SER A 462 35.02 9.97 -7.00
C SER A 462 35.03 8.46 -6.76
N LEU A 463 34.61 7.67 -7.74
CA LEU A 463 34.78 6.21 -7.70
C LEU A 463 36.23 5.80 -7.98
N ALA A 464 36.70 4.77 -7.29
CA ALA A 464 37.97 4.11 -7.59
C ALA A 464 37.94 3.53 -9.03
N PRO A 465 38.89 3.91 -9.92
CA PRO A 465 38.91 3.44 -11.30
C PRO A 465 38.92 1.91 -11.40
N GLY A 466 37.98 1.34 -12.17
CA GLY A 466 37.82 -0.10 -12.34
C GLY A 466 37.43 -0.91 -11.09
N GLY A 467 37.26 -0.26 -9.93
CA GLY A 467 36.84 -0.95 -8.70
C GLY A 467 35.42 -1.50 -8.78
N THR A 468 34.55 -0.86 -9.57
CA THR A 468 33.18 -1.38 -9.83
C THR A 468 33.21 -2.70 -10.59
N ALA A 469 34.17 -2.90 -11.49
CA ALA A 469 34.34 -4.15 -12.21
C ALA A 469 34.74 -5.29 -11.27
N ASP A 470 35.66 -5.05 -10.33
CA ASP A 470 36.00 -6.04 -9.30
C ASP A 470 34.80 -6.40 -8.44
N TRP A 471 34.02 -5.39 -8.05
CA TRP A 471 32.82 -5.58 -7.25
C TRP A 471 31.76 -6.43 -7.96
N VAL A 472 31.51 -6.17 -9.25
CA VAL A 472 30.54 -6.95 -10.05
C VAL A 472 30.99 -8.40 -10.19
N GLU A 473 32.28 -8.67 -10.37
CA GLU A 473 32.79 -10.04 -10.43
C GLU A 473 32.65 -10.77 -9.09
N GLN A 474 32.84 -10.09 -7.96
CA GLN A 474 32.59 -10.67 -6.63
C GLN A 474 31.11 -11.04 -6.44
N LEU A 475 30.19 -10.15 -6.83
CA LEU A 475 28.75 -10.47 -6.83
C LEU A 475 28.45 -11.66 -7.74
N ALA A 476 28.98 -11.68 -8.96
CA ALA A 476 28.76 -12.75 -9.91
C ALA A 476 29.27 -14.11 -9.39
N ALA A 477 30.44 -14.11 -8.74
CA ALA A 477 30.99 -15.31 -8.10
C ALA A 477 30.11 -15.80 -6.93
N ALA A 478 29.62 -14.88 -6.09
CA ALA A 478 28.72 -15.22 -4.99
C ALA A 478 27.39 -15.82 -5.48
N VAL A 479 26.85 -15.29 -6.58
CA VAL A 479 25.61 -15.80 -7.20
C VAL A 479 25.84 -17.14 -7.90
N ALA A 480 26.93 -17.30 -8.64
CA ALA A 480 27.27 -18.54 -9.32
C ALA A 480 27.57 -19.70 -8.36
N ALA A 481 28.00 -19.40 -7.13
CA ALA A 481 28.22 -20.40 -6.08
C ALA A 481 26.92 -20.97 -5.50
N LEU A 482 25.75 -20.38 -5.83
CA LEU A 482 24.46 -20.88 -5.37
C LEU A 482 24.02 -22.10 -6.20
N PRO A 483 23.38 -23.10 -5.58
CA PRO A 483 22.82 -24.22 -6.32
C PRO A 483 21.68 -23.76 -7.23
N THR A 484 21.71 -24.18 -8.50
CA THR A 484 20.69 -23.89 -9.53
C THR A 484 19.53 -24.89 -9.54
N SER A 485 19.70 -26.08 -8.93
CA SER A 485 18.69 -27.13 -8.81
C SER A 485 18.99 -28.01 -7.58
N PRO A 486 17.98 -28.57 -6.88
CA PRO A 486 18.19 -29.53 -5.79
C PRO A 486 18.80 -30.88 -6.24
N VAL A 487 18.83 -31.16 -7.55
CA VAL A 487 19.25 -32.47 -8.10
C VAL A 487 20.69 -32.49 -8.61
N GLU A 488 21.28 -31.35 -8.96
CA GLU A 488 22.64 -31.29 -9.51
C GLU A 488 23.64 -30.74 -8.50
N GLY A 489 24.33 -31.68 -7.82
CA GLY A 489 25.46 -31.36 -6.97
C GLY A 489 26.76 -31.22 -7.76
N GLY A 490 27.46 -30.09 -7.57
CA GLY A 490 28.88 -30.14 -7.27
C GLY A 490 29.91 -29.97 -8.40
N VAL A 491 29.57 -29.48 -9.59
CA VAL A 491 30.58 -29.08 -10.59
C VAL A 491 30.69 -27.55 -10.65
N PRO A 492 31.84 -26.94 -10.30
CA PRO A 492 32.05 -25.51 -10.50
C PRO A 492 31.97 -25.17 -11.99
N HIS A 493 30.97 -24.39 -12.38
CA HIS A 493 30.86 -23.86 -13.74
C HIS A 493 31.62 -22.53 -13.84
N PRO A 494 32.26 -22.24 -14.99
CA PRO A 494 32.78 -20.90 -15.23
C PRO A 494 31.63 -19.89 -15.14
N ILE A 495 31.90 -18.73 -14.52
CA ILE A 495 30.90 -17.66 -14.42
C ILE A 495 30.52 -17.21 -15.84
N SER A 496 29.24 -17.30 -16.15
CA SER A 496 28.60 -16.85 -17.39
C SER A 496 27.39 -15.97 -17.08
N GLU A 497 26.96 -15.13 -18.03
CA GLU A 497 25.73 -14.33 -17.88
C GLU A 497 24.50 -15.24 -17.74
N ASP A 498 24.43 -16.31 -18.54
CA ASP A 498 23.36 -17.31 -18.48
C ASP A 498 23.28 -17.97 -17.09
N LEU A 499 24.41 -18.41 -16.52
CA LEU A 499 24.47 -18.99 -15.18
C LEU A 499 24.10 -17.95 -14.11
N PHE A 500 24.60 -16.73 -14.24
CA PHE A 500 24.27 -15.66 -13.31
C PHE A 500 22.76 -15.39 -13.26
N VAL A 501 22.11 -15.24 -14.42
CA VAL A 501 20.66 -14.98 -14.48
C VAL A 501 19.85 -16.16 -13.98
N GLN A 502 20.24 -17.39 -14.31
CA GLN A 502 19.58 -18.60 -13.82
C GLN A 502 19.69 -18.72 -12.29
N SER A 503 20.89 -18.57 -11.73
CA SER A 503 21.12 -18.62 -10.28
C SER A 503 20.44 -17.45 -9.54
N ALA A 504 20.43 -16.26 -10.14
CA ALA A 504 19.78 -15.08 -9.56
C ALA A 504 18.26 -15.27 -9.49
N THR A 505 17.63 -15.89 -10.49
CA THR A 505 16.17 -16.02 -10.57
C THR A 505 15.61 -17.32 -9.97
N ALA A 506 16.47 -18.28 -9.61
CA ALA A 506 16.08 -19.54 -9.00
C ALA A 506 15.43 -19.36 -7.62
N ALA A 507 14.34 -20.09 -7.36
CA ALA A 507 13.72 -20.21 -6.03
C ALA A 507 14.00 -21.59 -5.41
N GLU A 508 13.70 -21.72 -4.12
CA GLU A 508 13.73 -23.01 -3.45
C GLU A 508 12.58 -23.89 -3.97
N ALA A 509 12.88 -25.14 -4.34
CA ALA A 509 11.88 -26.09 -4.81
C ALA A 509 10.86 -26.38 -3.70
N HIS A 510 9.57 -26.26 -4.02
CA HIS A 510 8.47 -26.64 -3.13
C HIS A 510 7.67 -27.75 -3.81
N ASP A 511 7.35 -28.83 -3.07
CA ASP A 511 6.61 -29.99 -3.58
C ASP A 511 5.18 -29.65 -4.08
N ASP A 512 4.65 -28.48 -3.72
CA ASP A 512 3.27 -28.03 -4.00
C ASP A 512 3.06 -27.34 -5.37
N ASN A 513 4.02 -27.45 -6.28
CA ASN A 513 4.01 -26.75 -7.57
C ASN A 513 3.38 -27.54 -8.73
N VAL A 514 2.86 -28.75 -8.50
CA VAL A 514 2.21 -29.54 -9.57
C VAL A 514 0.69 -29.38 -9.52
N ILE A 515 0.07 -28.99 -10.64
CA ILE A 515 -1.39 -28.94 -10.79
C ILE A 515 -1.84 -29.93 -11.87
N ALA A 516 -2.90 -30.68 -11.58
CA ALA A 516 -3.59 -31.49 -12.57
C ALA A 516 -4.69 -30.64 -13.23
N TRP A 517 -4.62 -30.44 -14.54
CA TRP A 517 -5.62 -29.72 -15.32
C TRP A 517 -5.85 -30.44 -16.64
N GLU A 518 -7.11 -30.65 -17.03
CA GLU A 518 -7.49 -31.38 -18.25
C GLU A 518 -6.85 -32.78 -18.40
N GLY A 519 -6.55 -33.45 -17.29
CA GLY A 519 -5.91 -34.78 -17.29
C GLY A 519 -4.40 -34.77 -17.53
N LEU A 520 -3.76 -33.61 -17.52
CA LEU A 520 -2.31 -33.43 -17.57
C LEU A 520 -1.79 -32.81 -16.27
N ASP A 521 -0.60 -33.22 -15.86
CA ASP A 521 0.11 -32.62 -14.73
C ASP A 521 1.03 -31.50 -15.23
N TYR A 522 0.85 -30.31 -14.68
CA TYR A 522 1.63 -29.12 -14.98
C TYR A 522 2.50 -28.74 -13.78
N GLU A 523 3.80 -28.59 -14.00
CA GLU A 523 4.72 -28.01 -13.02
C GLU A 523 4.72 -26.47 -13.15
N ILE A 524 4.33 -25.77 -12.10
CA ILE A 524 4.34 -24.32 -12.01
C ILE A 524 5.74 -23.87 -11.61
N THR A 525 6.54 -23.45 -12.59
CA THR A 525 7.92 -22.96 -12.37
C THR A 525 8.06 -21.49 -12.80
N PRO A 526 7.50 -20.53 -12.05
CA PRO A 526 7.58 -19.10 -12.38
C PRO A 526 9.02 -18.59 -12.43
N GLU A 527 9.94 -19.24 -11.72
CA GLU A 527 11.37 -18.96 -11.70
C GLU A 527 12.02 -19.24 -13.05
N ARG A 528 11.74 -20.41 -13.66
CA ARG A 528 12.26 -20.76 -14.99
C ARG A 528 11.74 -19.78 -16.04
N ALA A 529 10.47 -19.36 -15.92
CA ALA A 529 9.89 -18.35 -16.79
C ALA A 529 10.55 -16.97 -16.60
N ALA A 530 10.86 -16.57 -15.37
CA ALA A 530 11.57 -15.33 -15.08
C ALA A 530 13.01 -15.34 -15.64
N ALA A 531 13.74 -16.45 -15.49
CA ALA A 531 15.08 -16.64 -16.05
C ALA A 531 15.07 -16.51 -17.57
N ALA A 532 14.19 -17.27 -18.24
CA ALA A 532 14.05 -17.27 -19.68
C ALA A 532 13.64 -15.88 -20.22
N SER A 533 12.73 -15.21 -19.53
CA SER A 533 12.31 -13.83 -19.84
C SER A 533 13.48 -12.85 -19.73
N ALA A 534 14.26 -12.90 -18.64
CA ALA A 534 15.39 -12.00 -18.43
C ALA A 534 16.47 -12.20 -19.52
N LEU A 535 16.78 -13.45 -19.86
CA LEU A 535 17.70 -13.77 -20.96
C LEU A 535 17.15 -13.33 -22.32
N ALA A 536 15.84 -13.44 -22.55
CA ALA A 536 15.22 -12.94 -23.78
C ALA A 536 15.36 -11.42 -23.92
N VAL A 537 15.17 -10.65 -22.83
CA VAL A 537 15.41 -9.20 -22.80
C VAL A 537 16.87 -8.89 -23.14
N ARG A 538 17.82 -9.59 -22.50
CA ARG A 538 19.26 -9.39 -22.72
C ARG A 538 19.68 -9.68 -24.16
N ARG A 539 19.25 -10.83 -24.71
CA ARG A 539 19.57 -11.23 -26.09
C ARG A 539 18.93 -10.31 -27.13
N ALA A 540 17.74 -9.75 -26.86
CA ALA A 540 17.09 -8.82 -27.77
C ALA A 540 17.83 -7.46 -27.88
N GLY A 541 18.53 -7.02 -26.83
CA GLY A 541 19.25 -5.74 -26.82
C GLY A 541 20.66 -5.82 -27.43
N GLY A 542 21.24 -7.02 -27.47
CA GLY A 542 22.64 -7.23 -27.85
C GLY A 542 23.63 -6.58 -26.89
N GLY A 543 24.89 -6.46 -27.33
CA GLY A 543 25.98 -5.85 -26.56
C GLY A 543 26.83 -6.87 -25.79
N PRO A 544 27.77 -6.38 -24.96
CA PRO A 544 28.65 -7.24 -24.17
C PRO A 544 27.87 -8.05 -23.13
N GLU A 545 28.40 -9.24 -22.86
CA GLU A 545 27.96 -10.15 -21.80
C GLU A 545 28.92 -10.08 -20.59
N LEU A 546 28.46 -10.57 -19.44
CA LEU A 546 29.22 -10.57 -18.17
C LEU A 546 30.63 -11.19 -18.30
N GLU A 547 30.79 -12.19 -19.17
CA GLU A 547 32.03 -12.87 -19.50
C GLU A 547 33.09 -11.91 -20.03
N SER A 548 32.67 -10.89 -20.80
CA SER A 548 33.57 -9.87 -21.34
C SER A 548 34.18 -9.05 -20.20
N LEU A 549 33.41 -8.70 -19.17
CA LEU A 549 33.91 -7.97 -18.01
C LEU A 549 34.91 -8.81 -17.20
N ILE A 550 34.57 -10.09 -16.97
CA ILE A 550 35.42 -11.03 -16.22
C ILE A 550 36.75 -11.23 -16.94
N GLU A 551 36.74 -11.36 -18.26
CA GLU A 551 37.95 -11.51 -19.06
C GLU A 551 38.86 -10.28 -18.97
N LEU A 552 38.31 -9.07 -19.07
CA LEU A 552 39.09 -7.84 -18.89
C LEU A 552 39.67 -7.72 -17.47
N ASN A 553 38.88 -8.07 -16.45
CA ASN A 553 39.37 -8.05 -15.06
C ASN A 553 40.51 -9.03 -14.82
N ARG A 554 40.46 -10.24 -15.42
CA ARG A 554 41.56 -11.19 -15.35
C ARG A 554 42.84 -10.62 -15.95
N ILE A 555 42.74 -9.97 -17.11
CA ILE A 555 43.88 -9.28 -17.75
C ILE A 555 44.41 -8.18 -16.82
N ARG A 556 43.53 -7.35 -16.28
CA ARG A 556 43.88 -6.24 -15.38
C ARG A 556 44.56 -6.70 -14.09
N ARG A 557 44.08 -7.77 -13.45
CA ARG A 557 44.70 -8.35 -12.25
C ARG A 557 46.05 -8.98 -12.54
N ALA A 558 46.20 -9.65 -13.69
CA ALA A 558 47.48 -10.22 -14.10
C ALA A 558 48.56 -9.13 -14.28
N LEU A 559 48.20 -8.00 -14.88
CA LEU A 559 49.07 -6.82 -15.00
C LEU A 559 49.38 -6.22 -13.62
N THR A 560 48.37 -6.04 -12.78
CA THR A 560 48.53 -5.48 -11.42
C THR A 560 49.44 -6.34 -10.54
N ALA A 561 49.39 -7.66 -10.70
CA ALA A 561 50.20 -8.61 -9.93
C ALA A 561 51.68 -8.66 -10.38
N GLY A 562 52.02 -8.12 -11.56
CA GLY A 562 53.40 -8.06 -12.06
C GLY A 562 54.02 -9.42 -12.42
N ASP A 563 53.21 -10.45 -12.69
CA ASP A 563 53.70 -11.79 -13.09
C ASP A 563 54.22 -11.82 -14.53
N LEU A 564 55.45 -11.34 -14.76
CA LEU A 564 56.11 -11.18 -16.07
C LEU A 564 56.04 -12.42 -17.00
N ALA A 565 55.92 -13.64 -16.46
CA ALA A 565 55.80 -14.86 -17.27
C ALA A 565 54.41 -15.01 -17.93
N ALA A 566 53.35 -14.51 -17.29
CA ALA A 566 51.97 -14.55 -17.78
C ALA A 566 51.67 -13.44 -18.81
N HIS A 567 52.55 -12.45 -18.96
CA HIS A 567 52.31 -11.23 -19.74
C HIS A 567 52.29 -11.45 -21.26
N SER A 568 53.00 -12.46 -21.78
CA SER A 568 53.11 -12.74 -23.23
C SER A 568 51.81 -13.20 -23.89
N GLY A 569 50.82 -13.65 -23.10
CA GLY A 569 49.50 -14.10 -23.59
C GLY A 569 48.37 -13.08 -23.42
N LEU A 570 48.62 -11.92 -22.78
CA LEU A 570 47.57 -10.96 -22.47
C LEU A 570 47.18 -10.08 -23.67
N ALA A 571 48.16 -9.64 -24.47
CA ALA A 571 47.89 -8.78 -25.63
C ALA A 571 46.98 -9.44 -26.69
N PRO A 572 47.16 -10.73 -27.07
CA PRO A 572 46.22 -11.41 -27.96
C PRO A 572 44.80 -11.53 -27.39
N ARG A 573 44.66 -11.79 -26.08
CA ARG A 573 43.36 -11.86 -25.39
C ARG A 573 42.66 -10.50 -25.40
N LEU A 574 43.39 -9.43 -25.11
CA LEU A 574 42.85 -8.06 -25.18
C LEU A 574 42.49 -7.65 -26.61
N ARG A 575 43.29 -8.02 -27.63
CA ARG A 575 42.95 -7.82 -29.04
C ARG A 575 41.64 -8.52 -29.43
N ALA A 576 41.40 -9.72 -28.93
CA ALA A 576 40.15 -10.45 -29.18
C ALA A 576 38.91 -9.72 -28.62
N MET A 577 39.10 -8.79 -27.68
CA MET A 577 38.02 -7.98 -27.11
C MET A 577 37.76 -6.66 -27.89
N LEU A 578 38.61 -6.27 -28.84
CA LEU A 578 38.43 -5.02 -29.60
C LEU A 578 37.06 -4.91 -30.32
N PRO A 579 36.50 -5.99 -30.91
CA PRO A 579 35.14 -5.94 -31.48
C PRO A 579 34.07 -5.56 -30.45
N VAL A 580 34.18 -6.06 -29.21
CA VAL A 580 33.25 -5.73 -28.12
C VAL A 580 33.24 -4.21 -27.85
N PHE A 581 34.42 -3.58 -27.81
CA PHE A 581 34.51 -2.12 -27.63
C PHE A 581 34.08 -1.34 -28.87
N ALA A 582 34.22 -1.91 -30.07
CA ALA A 582 33.73 -1.29 -31.30
C ALA A 582 32.20 -1.15 -31.28
N ASP A 583 31.47 -2.12 -30.72
CA ASP A 583 30.02 -2.06 -30.55
C ASP A 583 29.57 -1.03 -29.51
N LEU A 584 30.48 -0.62 -28.61
CA LEU A 584 30.22 0.39 -27.57
C LEU A 584 30.56 1.83 -27.99
N ARG A 585 30.90 2.07 -29.27
CA ARG A 585 31.24 3.41 -29.79
C ARG A 585 30.14 4.45 -29.59
N TRP A 586 28.88 4.03 -29.48
CA TRP A 586 27.77 4.94 -29.22
C TRP A 586 27.77 5.50 -27.79
N MET A 587 28.41 4.79 -26.83
CA MET A 587 28.61 5.24 -25.44
C MET A 587 29.89 6.08 -25.32
N ASP A 588 31.00 5.56 -25.85
CA ASP A 588 32.28 6.27 -25.91
C ASP A 588 32.94 6.04 -27.28
N ARG A 589 32.90 7.07 -28.12
CA ARG A 589 33.45 7.03 -29.48
C ARG A 589 34.97 6.85 -29.51
N THR A 590 35.66 7.22 -28.43
CA THR A 590 37.12 7.26 -28.37
C THR A 590 37.74 6.00 -27.78
N MET A 591 37.00 5.27 -26.94
CA MET A 591 37.52 4.11 -26.19
C MET A 591 38.16 3.05 -27.09
N ALA A 592 37.43 2.56 -28.10
CA ALA A 592 37.92 1.50 -28.98
C ALA A 592 39.20 1.90 -29.72
N GLY A 593 39.27 3.16 -30.19
CA GLY A 593 40.47 3.68 -30.87
C GLY A 593 41.66 3.87 -29.94
N ASN A 594 41.42 4.31 -28.70
CA ASN A 594 42.47 4.43 -27.68
C ASN A 594 43.04 3.06 -27.31
N LEU A 595 42.19 2.04 -27.17
CA LEU A 595 42.62 0.67 -26.84
C LEU A 595 43.40 0.02 -27.98
N ASP A 596 42.94 0.20 -29.21
CA ASP A 596 43.62 -0.28 -30.41
C ASP A 596 45.01 0.37 -30.54
N TYR A 597 45.09 1.70 -30.41
CA TYR A 597 46.35 2.44 -30.41
C TYR A 597 47.29 2.01 -29.26
N ALA A 598 46.75 1.78 -28.06
CA ALA A 598 47.51 1.31 -26.91
C ALA A 598 48.10 -0.10 -27.17
N LEU A 599 47.33 -0.99 -27.78
CA LEU A 599 47.78 -2.33 -28.17
C LEU A 599 48.85 -2.31 -29.26
N GLU A 600 48.69 -1.47 -30.29
CA GLU A 600 49.70 -1.26 -31.32
C GLU A 600 51.03 -0.79 -30.72
N ARG A 601 50.96 0.14 -29.75
CA ARG A 601 52.14 0.70 -29.08
C ARG A 601 52.78 -0.27 -28.10
N ALA A 602 51.97 -1.11 -27.43
CA ALA A 602 52.46 -2.13 -26.51
C ALA A 602 53.14 -3.30 -27.23
N GLY A 603 52.66 -3.68 -28.42
CA GLY A 603 53.13 -4.87 -29.15
C GLY A 603 52.75 -6.17 -28.43
N ASP A 604 53.55 -7.23 -28.56
CA ASP A 604 53.37 -8.49 -27.83
C ASP A 604 54.09 -8.51 -26.45
N ALA A 605 54.81 -7.43 -26.11
CA ALA A 605 55.58 -7.32 -24.88
C ALA A 605 54.73 -6.76 -23.74
N GLY A 606 54.20 -7.62 -22.87
CA GLY A 606 53.23 -7.21 -21.84
C GLY A 606 53.75 -6.22 -20.80
N GLU A 607 55.07 -6.04 -20.59
CA GLU A 607 55.62 -4.96 -19.74
C GLU A 607 55.21 -3.54 -20.19
N ARG A 608 54.88 -3.36 -21.49
CA ARG A 608 54.37 -2.08 -21.99
C ARG A 608 52.89 -1.90 -21.73
N LEU A 609 52.15 -2.99 -21.54
CA LEU A 609 50.72 -3.00 -21.27
C LEU A 609 50.42 -2.48 -19.85
N ASP A 610 51.36 -2.62 -18.91
CA ASP A 610 51.26 -2.04 -17.55
C ASP A 610 51.04 -0.51 -17.57
N ARG A 611 51.62 0.17 -18.56
CA ARG A 611 51.46 1.64 -18.71
C ARG A 611 50.04 2.03 -19.11
N GLU A 612 49.30 1.09 -19.69
CA GLU A 612 47.94 1.27 -20.17
C GLU A 612 46.89 0.88 -19.11
N LEU A 613 47.32 0.48 -17.90
CA LEU A 613 46.43 0.12 -16.79
C LEU A 613 45.34 1.17 -16.50
N PRO A 614 45.59 2.50 -16.54
CA PRO A 614 44.53 3.50 -16.41
C PRO A 614 43.47 3.43 -17.52
N LEU A 615 43.88 3.14 -18.76
CA LEU A 615 42.96 2.96 -19.88
C LEU A 615 42.14 1.67 -19.70
N LEU A 616 42.75 0.59 -19.20
CA LEU A 616 42.06 -0.66 -18.90
C LEU A 616 41.05 -0.50 -17.74
N HIS A 617 41.35 0.32 -16.72
CA HIS A 617 40.37 0.70 -15.71
C HIS A 617 39.15 1.40 -16.33
N ALA A 618 39.38 2.38 -17.22
CA ALA A 618 38.30 3.10 -17.89
C ALA A 618 37.49 2.18 -18.83
N ALA A 619 38.15 1.24 -19.52
CA ALA A 619 37.50 0.25 -20.36
C ALA A 619 36.62 -0.71 -19.52
N ALA A 620 37.08 -1.10 -18.32
CA ALA A 620 36.30 -1.93 -17.40
C ALA A 620 35.07 -1.19 -16.87
N ASP A 621 35.22 0.08 -16.48
CA ASP A 621 34.11 0.93 -16.08
C ASP A 621 33.07 1.12 -17.20
N LEU A 622 33.51 1.23 -18.47
CA LEU A 622 32.61 1.27 -19.64
C LEU A 622 31.85 -0.05 -19.85
N LEU A 623 32.51 -1.20 -19.65
CA LEU A 623 31.84 -2.50 -19.71
C LEU A 623 30.79 -2.63 -18.60
N VAL A 624 31.08 -2.17 -17.38
CA VAL A 624 30.08 -2.14 -16.29
C VAL A 624 28.86 -1.31 -16.71
N ASP A 625 29.06 -0.13 -17.30
CA ASP A 625 27.96 0.74 -17.78
C ASP A 625 27.13 0.09 -18.91
N ALA A 626 27.73 -0.80 -19.69
CA ALA A 626 27.07 -1.50 -20.79
C ALA A 626 26.40 -2.82 -20.38
N ILE A 627 26.81 -3.43 -19.27
CA ILE A 627 26.36 -4.76 -18.82
C ILE A 627 25.38 -4.67 -17.66
N VAL A 628 25.70 -3.87 -16.63
CA VAL A 628 24.93 -3.88 -15.38
C VAL A 628 23.54 -3.23 -15.54
N PRO A 629 23.39 -2.02 -16.12
CA PRO A 629 22.07 -1.42 -16.34
C PRO A 629 21.07 -2.31 -17.11
N PRO A 630 21.42 -2.93 -18.26
CA PRO A 630 20.49 -3.83 -18.94
C PRO A 630 20.20 -5.11 -18.16
N LEU A 631 21.14 -5.66 -17.39
CA LEU A 631 20.87 -6.79 -16.48
C LEU A 631 19.85 -6.42 -15.39
N VAL A 632 20.00 -5.22 -14.80
CA VAL A 632 19.05 -4.71 -13.80
C VAL A 632 17.66 -4.57 -14.42
N TYR A 633 17.53 -4.01 -15.63
CA TYR A 633 16.25 -3.94 -16.35
C TYR A 633 15.66 -5.32 -16.61
N ALA A 634 16.46 -6.25 -17.15
CA ALA A 634 16.02 -7.59 -17.48
C ALA A 634 15.48 -8.34 -16.25
N LEU A 635 16.16 -8.25 -15.10
CA LEU A 635 15.71 -8.85 -13.85
C LEU A 635 14.49 -8.13 -13.24
N ALA A 636 14.40 -6.81 -13.40
CA ALA A 636 13.30 -6.01 -12.86
C ALA A 636 11.98 -6.23 -13.61
N VAL A 637 12.00 -6.36 -14.94
CA VAL A 637 10.78 -6.58 -15.76
C VAL A 637 10.36 -8.04 -15.83
N SER A 638 11.20 -8.98 -15.39
CA SER A 638 10.90 -10.41 -15.59
C SER A 638 10.00 -11.01 -14.49
N PRO A 639 9.04 -11.88 -14.86
CA PRO A 639 8.66 -12.24 -16.23
C PRO A 639 7.87 -11.12 -16.93
N THR A 640 8.10 -10.91 -18.23
CA THR A 640 7.34 -9.98 -19.08
C THR A 640 6.88 -10.66 -20.37
N PRO A 641 5.67 -10.34 -20.88
CA PRO A 641 5.24 -10.81 -22.21
C PRO A 641 5.95 -10.10 -23.37
N GLU A 642 6.60 -8.96 -23.12
CA GLU A 642 7.16 -8.08 -24.16
C GLU A 642 8.68 -7.85 -24.00
N PRO A 643 9.52 -8.90 -24.04
CA PRO A 643 10.95 -8.77 -23.75
C PRO A 643 11.69 -7.78 -24.67
N VAL A 644 11.27 -7.68 -25.93
CA VAL A 644 11.88 -6.78 -26.93
C VAL A 644 11.66 -5.30 -26.58
N LEU A 645 10.54 -4.96 -25.94
CA LEU A 645 10.22 -3.56 -25.58
C LEU A 645 11.22 -2.98 -24.57
N PHE A 646 11.73 -3.83 -23.68
CA PHE A 646 12.62 -3.43 -22.58
C PHE A 646 14.11 -3.59 -22.89
N ALA A 647 14.45 -4.23 -24.01
CA ALA A 647 15.82 -4.53 -24.42
C ALA A 647 16.74 -3.28 -24.44
N ASP A 648 16.21 -2.16 -24.92
CA ASP A 648 16.93 -0.87 -24.99
C ASP A 648 16.35 0.20 -24.04
N ALA A 649 15.37 -0.15 -23.20
CA ALA A 649 14.71 0.83 -22.32
C ALA A 649 15.69 1.48 -21.33
N TRP A 650 16.69 0.72 -20.87
CA TRP A 650 17.76 1.22 -19.99
C TRP A 650 18.53 2.41 -20.58
N ARG A 651 18.68 2.50 -21.91
CA ARG A 651 19.37 3.62 -22.58
C ARG A 651 18.62 4.95 -22.45
N ARG A 652 17.32 4.87 -22.14
CA ARG A 652 16.42 6.02 -21.93
C ARG A 652 16.15 6.27 -20.44
N HIS A 653 16.85 5.57 -19.55
CA HIS A 653 16.82 5.85 -18.13
C HIS A 653 17.75 7.01 -17.82
N GLU A 654 17.21 8.07 -17.24
CA GLU A 654 18.00 9.22 -16.81
C GLU A 654 17.90 9.40 -15.29
N LEU A 655 18.98 9.79 -14.62
CA LEU A 655 18.91 10.15 -13.19
C LEU A 655 18.15 11.47 -12.95
N THR A 656 17.91 12.24 -14.00
CA THR A 656 17.31 13.58 -13.97
C THR A 656 16.75 13.95 -15.34
N THR A 657 15.97 15.02 -15.44
CA THR A 657 15.38 15.46 -16.71
C THR A 657 16.43 16.21 -17.55
N SER A 658 17.05 15.53 -18.52
CA SER A 658 18.09 16.14 -19.37
C SER A 658 17.52 16.87 -20.59
N SER A 659 16.21 16.78 -20.85
CA SER A 659 15.56 17.25 -22.08
C SER A 659 14.36 18.17 -21.80
N GLY A 660 14.61 19.46 -21.55
CA GLY A 660 13.58 20.51 -21.42
C GLY A 660 13.78 21.40 -20.18
N PRO A 661 13.17 22.61 -20.12
CA PRO A 661 13.11 23.36 -18.88
C PRO A 661 12.37 22.50 -17.86
N ALA A 662 13.10 22.04 -16.83
CA ALA A 662 12.46 21.48 -15.65
C ALA A 662 11.39 22.48 -15.19
N PRO A 663 10.14 22.04 -14.93
CA PRO A 663 9.19 22.87 -14.20
C PRO A 663 9.90 23.46 -12.99
N HIS A 664 9.69 24.76 -12.73
CA HIS A 664 10.37 25.47 -11.64
C HIS A 664 10.19 24.82 -10.25
N ASP A 665 9.24 23.88 -10.13
CA ASP A 665 8.87 23.16 -8.92
C ASP A 665 9.60 21.81 -8.72
N LEU A 666 10.46 21.38 -9.67
CA LEU A 666 11.18 20.12 -9.51
C LEU A 666 12.31 20.23 -8.47
N PRO A 667 12.56 19.17 -7.68
CA PRO A 667 13.75 19.10 -6.83
C PRO A 667 15.04 19.21 -7.67
N PRO A 668 16.12 19.79 -7.13
CA PRO A 668 17.48 19.68 -7.68
C PRO A 668 17.81 18.25 -8.10
N TRP A 669 18.58 18.10 -9.18
CA TRP A 669 18.92 16.78 -9.76
C TRP A 669 19.47 15.80 -8.71
N GLN A 670 20.20 16.28 -7.69
CA GLN A 670 20.69 15.44 -6.60
C GLN A 670 19.54 14.76 -5.86
N ARG A 671 18.46 15.49 -5.56
CA ARG A 671 17.28 14.92 -4.90
C ARG A 671 16.50 13.98 -5.82
N LEU A 672 16.39 14.33 -7.11
CA LEU A 672 15.69 13.53 -8.11
C LEU A 672 16.38 12.18 -8.35
N ALA A 673 17.71 12.16 -8.41
CA ALA A 673 18.52 10.95 -8.61
C ALA A 673 18.37 9.91 -7.49
N TRP A 674 17.77 10.27 -6.35
CA TRP A 674 17.51 9.38 -5.22
C TRP A 674 16.02 9.19 -4.91
N GLN A 675 15.11 9.68 -5.77
CA GLN A 675 13.72 9.26 -5.77
C GLN A 675 13.57 7.95 -6.55
N PHE A 676 12.54 7.16 -6.23
CA PHE A 676 12.13 6.05 -7.09
C PHE A 676 11.89 6.55 -8.51
N ALA A 677 12.33 5.76 -9.49
CA ALA A 677 12.13 6.12 -10.89
C ALA A 677 10.64 6.26 -11.21
N THR A 678 10.32 7.27 -12.01
CA THR A 678 8.96 7.52 -12.50
C THR A 678 8.95 7.54 -14.02
N ASP A 679 7.85 7.09 -14.62
CA ASP A 679 7.67 7.08 -16.07
C ASP A 679 7.26 8.48 -16.54
N TYR A 680 8.10 9.08 -17.39
CA TYR A 680 7.85 10.38 -18.03
C TYR A 680 7.58 10.25 -19.53
N GLY A 681 7.45 9.03 -20.06
CA GLY A 681 7.19 8.74 -21.46
C GLY A 681 5.72 8.66 -21.84
N LEU A 682 5.43 7.95 -22.94
CA LEU A 682 4.06 7.66 -23.42
C LEU A 682 3.34 6.58 -22.57
N GLY A 683 3.88 6.24 -21.39
CA GLY A 683 3.46 5.12 -20.55
C GLY A 683 4.23 3.82 -20.81
N GLY A 684 4.14 2.87 -19.87
CA GLY A 684 4.67 1.51 -20.00
C GLY A 684 6.11 1.30 -19.54
N GLY A 685 6.74 2.27 -18.87
CA GLY A 685 8.09 2.12 -18.29
C GLY A 685 9.23 2.19 -19.32
N THR A 686 8.97 2.73 -20.52
CA THR A 686 9.95 2.77 -21.61
C THR A 686 10.93 3.94 -21.54
N ARG A 687 10.62 4.98 -20.75
CA ARG A 687 11.50 6.09 -20.39
C ARG A 687 11.31 6.44 -18.92
N LEU A 688 12.33 6.18 -18.11
CA LEU A 688 12.31 6.42 -16.68
C LEU A 688 13.22 7.58 -16.28
N VAL A 689 12.79 8.37 -15.31
CA VAL A 689 13.62 9.39 -14.66
C VAL A 689 13.65 9.17 -13.15
N GLY A 690 14.84 9.12 -12.57
CA GLY A 690 15.10 8.91 -11.15
C GLY A 690 16.14 7.82 -10.90
N SER A 691 16.16 7.27 -9.69
CA SER A 691 17.16 6.28 -9.27
C SER A 691 17.06 4.95 -10.02
N TRP A 692 18.19 4.24 -10.19
CA TRP A 692 18.21 2.83 -10.60
C TRP A 692 17.71 1.87 -9.51
N LEU A 693 17.62 2.37 -8.29
CA LEU A 693 17.21 1.64 -7.10
C LEU A 693 15.69 1.47 -7.06
N GLY A 694 15.23 0.29 -6.64
CA GLY A 694 13.81 -0.03 -6.65
C GLY A 694 13.16 -0.10 -8.04
N LEU A 695 13.94 -0.41 -9.08
CA LEU A 695 13.47 -0.39 -10.47
C LEU A 695 12.28 -1.31 -10.72
N ASP A 696 12.22 -2.46 -10.04
CA ASP A 696 11.09 -3.39 -10.13
C ASP A 696 9.78 -2.76 -9.67
N VAL A 697 9.82 -1.79 -8.75
CA VAL A 697 8.63 -1.03 -8.33
C VAL A 697 8.16 -0.11 -9.46
N ALA A 698 9.08 0.64 -10.06
CA ALA A 698 8.80 1.54 -11.18
C ALA A 698 8.28 0.78 -12.41
N LEU A 699 8.81 -0.41 -12.65
CA LEU A 699 8.50 -1.26 -13.80
C LEU A 699 7.47 -2.35 -13.52
N ALA A 700 6.87 -2.42 -12.33
CA ALA A 700 6.01 -3.56 -12.02
C ALA A 700 4.76 -3.66 -12.90
N HIS A 701 4.35 -2.57 -13.58
CA HIS A 701 3.35 -2.64 -14.64
C HIS A 701 3.74 -3.57 -15.80
N ALA A 702 5.03 -3.63 -16.16
CA ALA A 702 5.57 -4.48 -17.21
C ALA A 702 5.50 -5.98 -16.91
N ARG A 703 5.32 -6.33 -15.63
CA ARG A 703 5.22 -7.72 -15.12
C ARG A 703 3.78 -8.23 -15.07
N LEU A 704 2.79 -7.33 -15.17
CA LEU A 704 1.39 -7.71 -15.11
C LEU A 704 0.97 -8.34 -16.44
N VAL A 705 0.91 -9.67 -16.46
CA VAL A 705 0.35 -10.44 -17.57
C VAL A 705 -1.15 -10.11 -17.67
N ARG A 706 -1.59 -9.58 -18.80
CA ARG A 706 -3.03 -9.45 -19.10
C ARG A 706 -3.58 -10.85 -19.30
N LEU A 707 -4.46 -11.28 -18.39
CA LEU A 707 -5.09 -12.61 -18.47
C LEU A 707 -6.24 -12.66 -19.50
N VAL A 708 -6.71 -11.52 -20.01
CA VAL A 708 -7.77 -11.44 -21.01
C VAL A 708 -7.44 -10.32 -22.01
N ASP A 709 -7.13 -10.69 -23.26
CA ASP A 709 -6.77 -9.76 -24.34
C ASP A 709 -8.00 -9.06 -24.95
N ASP A 710 -9.20 -9.64 -24.82
CA ASP A 710 -10.42 -9.19 -25.50
C ASP A 710 -11.29 -8.20 -24.71
N SER A 711 -10.87 -7.79 -23.51
CA SER A 711 -11.61 -6.78 -22.75
C SER A 711 -11.05 -5.38 -23.01
N VAL A 712 -11.91 -4.49 -23.55
CA VAL A 712 -11.61 -3.06 -23.65
C VAL A 712 -11.13 -2.59 -22.26
N PRO A 713 -9.99 -1.87 -22.15
CA PRO A 713 -9.49 -1.41 -20.87
C PRO A 713 -10.60 -0.63 -20.18
N VAL A 714 -11.17 -1.20 -19.12
CA VAL A 714 -12.25 -0.55 -18.38
C VAL A 714 -11.66 0.73 -17.78
N PRO A 715 -12.07 1.92 -18.24
CA PRO A 715 -11.55 3.15 -17.69
C PRO A 715 -12.00 3.25 -16.24
N GLY A 716 -11.05 3.29 -15.30
CA GLY A 716 -11.29 3.81 -13.96
C GLY A 716 -11.52 2.81 -12.82
N ILE A 717 -11.36 1.49 -12.98
CA ILE A 717 -11.58 0.57 -11.83
C ILE A 717 -10.57 0.80 -10.70
N VAL A 718 -9.34 1.20 -11.01
CA VAL A 718 -8.30 1.46 -10.00
C VAL A 718 -7.68 2.82 -10.30
N ASP A 719 -7.78 3.76 -9.36
CA ASP A 719 -7.06 5.03 -9.43
C ASP A 719 -5.56 4.75 -9.65
N PRO A 720 -4.85 5.49 -10.53
CA PRO A 720 -3.43 5.27 -10.78
C PRO A 720 -2.60 5.18 -9.50
N ARG A 721 -2.97 5.93 -8.45
CA ARG A 721 -2.30 5.81 -7.16
C ARG A 721 -2.62 4.46 -6.57
N GLN A 722 -3.87 4.08 -6.34
CA GLN A 722 -4.25 2.76 -5.79
C GLN A 722 -3.57 1.60 -6.52
N ARG A 723 -3.48 1.66 -7.85
CA ARG A 723 -2.76 0.68 -8.66
C ARG A 723 -1.28 0.65 -8.30
N THR A 724 -0.64 1.82 -8.25
CA THR A 724 0.75 1.95 -7.78
C THR A 724 0.93 1.38 -6.37
N ALA A 725 0.04 1.62 -5.41
CA ALA A 725 0.19 1.02 -4.07
C ALA A 725 0.01 -0.48 -4.05
N LEU A 726 -0.96 -1.03 -4.80
CA LEU A 726 -1.15 -2.48 -4.91
C LEU A 726 0.11 -3.11 -5.54
N VAL A 727 0.60 -2.50 -6.60
CA VAL A 727 1.80 -2.90 -7.32
C VAL A 727 3.05 -2.82 -6.43
N GLU A 728 3.23 -1.71 -5.72
CA GLU A 728 4.26 -1.52 -4.70
C GLU A 728 4.13 -2.58 -3.60
N THR A 729 2.92 -2.88 -3.14
CA THR A 729 2.70 -3.88 -2.09
C THR A 729 3.09 -5.27 -2.55
N LEU A 730 2.79 -5.63 -3.81
CA LEU A 730 3.16 -6.90 -4.40
C LEU A 730 4.66 -7.00 -4.70
N ALA A 731 5.31 -5.90 -5.11
CA ALA A 731 6.74 -5.86 -5.44
C ALA A 731 7.65 -5.74 -4.20
N LEU A 732 7.20 -4.98 -3.19
CA LEU A 732 7.97 -4.71 -1.96
C LEU A 732 7.81 -5.81 -0.91
N ARG A 733 6.83 -6.70 -1.07
CA ARG A 733 6.56 -7.75 -0.10
C ARG A 733 7.16 -9.08 -0.52
N ARG A 734 7.93 -9.68 0.39
CA ARG A 734 8.32 -11.09 0.30
C ARG A 734 7.09 -11.96 0.59
N PRO A 735 6.82 -13.04 -0.17
CA PRO A 735 5.77 -13.99 0.20
C PRO A 735 6.01 -14.44 1.64
N ASN A 736 4.99 -14.31 2.50
CA ASN A 736 5.06 -14.86 3.85
C ASN A 736 4.66 -16.34 3.75
N PRO A 737 5.58 -17.30 3.98
CA PRO A 737 5.29 -18.73 3.86
C PRO A 737 4.30 -19.25 4.91
N SER A 738 3.93 -18.46 5.93
CA SER A 738 3.11 -18.94 7.06
C SER A 738 1.60 -18.96 6.82
N VAL A 739 1.09 -18.42 5.71
CA VAL A 739 -0.36 -18.39 5.42
C VAL A 739 -0.66 -19.17 4.15
N ASP A 740 -1.32 -20.31 4.30
CA ASP A 740 -1.91 -21.04 3.18
C ASP A 740 -3.15 -20.30 2.66
N VAL A 741 -2.91 -19.38 1.72
CA VAL A 741 -3.94 -18.57 1.05
C VAL A 741 -5.00 -19.46 0.37
N ARG A 742 -4.59 -20.60 -0.20
CA ARG A 742 -5.52 -21.52 -0.88
C ARG A 742 -6.49 -22.15 0.11
N ALA A 743 -5.99 -22.66 1.24
CA ALA A 743 -6.86 -23.22 2.27
C ALA A 743 -7.80 -22.18 2.89
N ALA A 744 -7.35 -20.94 3.08
CA ALA A 744 -8.21 -19.86 3.55
C ALA A 744 -9.34 -19.55 2.56
N ILE A 745 -9.03 -19.34 1.27
CA ILE A 745 -10.06 -19.10 0.24
C ILE A 745 -11.07 -20.26 0.17
N ARG A 746 -10.59 -21.52 0.25
CA ARG A 746 -11.47 -22.69 0.25
C ARG A 746 -12.46 -22.69 1.42
N ARG A 747 -11.98 -22.47 2.65
CA ARG A 747 -12.85 -22.35 3.85
C ARG A 747 -13.83 -21.19 3.72
N GLY A 748 -13.40 -20.08 3.11
CA GLY A 748 -14.27 -18.94 2.81
C GLY A 748 -15.41 -19.31 1.88
N ARG A 749 -15.13 -20.00 0.77
CA ARG A 749 -16.13 -20.49 -0.18
C ARG A 749 -17.10 -21.48 0.46
N GLU A 750 -16.59 -22.43 1.24
CA GLU A 750 -17.41 -23.39 2.01
C GLU A 750 -18.40 -22.65 2.93
N ARG A 751 -17.92 -21.62 3.65
CA ARG A 751 -18.75 -20.80 4.53
C ARG A 751 -19.83 -20.01 3.78
N ILE A 752 -19.47 -19.42 2.64
CA ILE A 752 -20.42 -18.68 1.79
C ILE A 752 -21.50 -19.63 1.26
N ALA A 753 -21.12 -20.83 0.80
CA ALA A 753 -22.07 -21.84 0.35
C ALA A 753 -23.05 -22.25 1.46
N THR A 754 -22.57 -22.39 2.71
CA THR A 754 -23.45 -22.64 3.86
C THR A 754 -24.45 -21.51 4.07
N TRP A 755 -24.02 -20.23 3.99
CA TRP A 755 -24.94 -19.09 4.12
C TRP A 755 -25.93 -18.97 2.97
N ALA A 756 -25.55 -19.38 1.75
CA ALA A 756 -26.46 -19.39 0.61
C ALA A 756 -27.55 -20.48 0.75
N ALA A 757 -27.21 -21.63 1.35
CA ALA A 757 -28.15 -22.72 1.61
C ALA A 757 -29.05 -22.45 2.83
N GLU A 758 -28.47 -21.91 3.91
CA GLU A 758 -29.16 -21.58 5.15
C GLU A 758 -28.74 -20.18 5.64
N PRO A 759 -29.43 -19.13 5.16
CA PRO A 759 -29.08 -17.76 5.51
C PRO A 759 -29.22 -17.50 7.02
N PRO A 760 -28.18 -16.96 7.68
CA PRO A 760 -28.33 -16.46 9.05
C PRO A 760 -29.26 -15.24 9.07
N PRO A 761 -29.80 -14.87 10.25
CA PRO A 761 -30.58 -13.64 10.40
C PRO A 761 -29.83 -12.42 9.84
N PRO A 762 -30.52 -11.44 9.22
CA PRO A 762 -29.86 -10.36 8.47
C PRO A 762 -28.82 -9.58 9.30
N ALA A 763 -29.15 -9.24 10.55
CA ALA A 763 -28.24 -8.59 11.48
C ALA A 763 -26.95 -9.40 11.73
N GLU A 764 -27.10 -10.73 11.87
CA GLU A 764 -25.98 -11.63 12.10
C GLU A 764 -25.14 -11.83 10.83
N LEU A 765 -25.78 -11.90 9.67
CA LEU A 765 -25.10 -11.96 8.37
C LEU A 765 -24.26 -10.70 8.16
N ALA A 766 -24.85 -9.52 8.30
CA ALA A 766 -24.15 -8.24 8.16
C ALA A 766 -22.96 -8.15 9.12
N ARG A 767 -23.13 -8.56 10.39
CA ARG A 767 -22.04 -8.59 11.38
C ARG A 767 -20.88 -9.50 10.94
N ARG A 768 -21.18 -10.69 10.42
CA ARG A 768 -20.17 -11.65 9.93
C ARG A 768 -19.46 -11.14 8.67
N LEU A 769 -20.18 -10.51 7.76
CA LEU A 769 -19.61 -9.89 6.56
C LEU A 769 -18.64 -8.76 6.93
N ARG A 770 -19.03 -7.86 7.85
CA ARG A 770 -18.16 -6.79 8.35
C ARG A 770 -16.90 -7.33 9.04
N ALA A 771 -17.03 -8.40 9.82
CA ALA A 771 -15.88 -9.08 10.41
C ALA A 771 -14.94 -9.72 9.36
N GLY A 772 -15.47 -10.00 8.16
CA GLY A 772 -14.71 -10.46 6.99
C GLY A 772 -14.17 -9.34 6.10
N GLY A 773 -14.22 -8.08 6.54
CA GLY A 773 -13.69 -6.93 5.78
C GLY A 773 -14.65 -6.32 4.75
N VAL A 774 -15.90 -6.79 4.67
CA VAL A 774 -16.91 -6.17 3.80
C VAL A 774 -17.35 -4.84 4.42
N ASP A 775 -17.41 -3.76 3.62
CA ASP A 775 -17.80 -2.44 4.15
C ASP A 775 -19.25 -2.43 4.67
N PRO A 776 -19.57 -1.62 5.70
CA PRO A 776 -20.88 -1.64 6.36
C PRO A 776 -22.08 -1.46 5.42
N TRP A 777 -21.97 -0.59 4.42
CA TRP A 777 -23.01 -0.40 3.41
C TRP A 777 -23.28 -1.69 2.64
N ARG A 778 -22.25 -2.28 2.00
CA ARG A 778 -22.43 -3.52 1.24
C ARG A 778 -22.87 -4.68 2.12
N ALA A 779 -22.34 -4.79 3.33
CA ALA A 779 -22.74 -5.84 4.27
C ALA A 779 -24.25 -5.79 4.56
N ASN A 780 -24.81 -4.59 4.76
CA ASN A 780 -26.24 -4.40 4.97
C ASN A 780 -27.07 -4.67 3.72
N VAL A 781 -26.62 -4.20 2.54
CA VAL A 781 -27.33 -4.46 1.28
C VAL A 781 -27.36 -5.95 0.96
N ILE A 782 -26.24 -6.67 1.14
CA ILE A 782 -26.16 -8.12 0.94
C ILE A 782 -27.08 -8.83 1.94
N ALA A 783 -27.06 -8.44 3.22
CA ALA A 783 -27.91 -9.04 4.24
C ALA A 783 -29.40 -8.82 3.95
N TRP A 784 -29.79 -7.61 3.54
CA TRP A 784 -31.15 -7.26 3.13
C TRP A 784 -31.59 -8.07 1.90
N ALA A 785 -30.76 -8.14 0.86
CA ALA A 785 -31.06 -8.90 -0.35
C ALA A 785 -31.21 -10.40 -0.06
N THR A 786 -30.33 -10.95 0.79
CA THR A 786 -30.41 -12.35 1.22
C THR A 786 -31.71 -12.62 1.98
N ALA A 787 -32.14 -11.68 2.84
CA ALA A 787 -33.42 -11.75 3.55
C ALA A 787 -34.63 -11.72 2.60
N ASP A 788 -34.50 -11.01 1.48
CA ASP A 788 -35.48 -10.91 0.40
C ASP A 788 -35.42 -12.13 -0.57
N GLY A 789 -34.63 -13.16 -0.25
CA GLY A 789 -34.52 -14.39 -1.03
C GLY A 789 -33.46 -14.37 -2.14
N ARG A 790 -32.69 -13.28 -2.29
CA ARG A 790 -31.59 -13.12 -3.26
C ARG A 790 -30.26 -13.61 -2.67
N THR A 791 -30.11 -14.92 -2.51
CA THR A 791 -28.87 -15.53 -1.97
C THR A 791 -27.67 -15.40 -2.93
N ASP A 792 -27.93 -15.14 -4.23
CA ASP A 792 -26.93 -14.78 -5.24
C ASP A 792 -26.14 -13.51 -4.87
N ALA A 793 -26.68 -12.66 -3.98
CA ALA A 793 -25.95 -11.50 -3.45
C ALA A 793 -24.60 -11.85 -2.80
N LEU A 794 -24.48 -13.06 -2.23
CA LEU A 794 -23.24 -13.56 -1.63
C LEU A 794 -22.14 -13.87 -2.66
N GLU A 795 -22.51 -14.10 -3.93
CA GLU A 795 -21.55 -14.35 -5.02
C GLU A 795 -20.79 -13.08 -5.43
N THR A 796 -21.27 -11.90 -5.00
CA THR A 796 -20.60 -10.60 -5.24
C THR A 796 -19.40 -10.34 -4.31
N LEU A 797 -19.10 -11.27 -3.40
CA LEU A 797 -17.93 -11.18 -2.53
C LEU A 797 -16.65 -11.39 -3.35
N SER A 798 -15.68 -10.50 -3.14
CA SER A 798 -14.37 -10.58 -3.75
C SER A 798 -13.55 -11.76 -3.21
N VAL A 799 -12.49 -12.11 -3.93
CA VAL A 799 -11.53 -13.14 -3.49
C VAL A 799 -10.89 -12.76 -2.15
N THR A 800 -10.61 -11.48 -1.92
CA THR A 800 -10.03 -10.97 -0.68
C THR A 800 -11.01 -11.12 0.49
N GLU A 801 -12.26 -10.71 0.33
CA GLU A 801 -13.31 -10.90 1.35
C GLU A 801 -13.52 -12.40 1.64
N THR A 802 -13.49 -13.25 0.61
CA THR A 802 -13.55 -14.71 0.76
C THR A 802 -12.37 -15.25 1.57
N PHE A 803 -11.15 -14.76 1.31
CA PHE A 803 -9.94 -15.12 2.07
C PHE A 803 -10.08 -14.76 3.56
N TRP A 804 -10.55 -13.55 3.87
CA TRP A 804 -10.77 -13.09 5.25
C TRP A 804 -11.81 -13.93 5.97
N LEU A 805 -12.95 -14.19 5.31
CA LEU A 805 -14.01 -15.05 5.85
C LEU A 805 -13.54 -16.48 6.13
N GLY A 806 -12.54 -16.95 5.39
CA GLY A 806 -11.88 -18.24 5.59
C GLY A 806 -10.83 -18.28 6.72
N GLY A 807 -10.66 -17.18 7.47
CA GLY A 807 -9.70 -17.07 8.57
C GLY A 807 -8.29 -16.68 8.13
N GLY A 808 -8.14 -16.07 6.95
CA GLY A 808 -6.91 -15.34 6.63
C GLY A 808 -6.64 -14.24 7.66
N SER A 809 -5.39 -13.99 8.03
CA SER A 809 -5.02 -12.94 8.98
C SER A 809 -4.07 -11.91 8.35
N SER A 810 -4.30 -10.63 8.67
CA SER A 810 -3.63 -9.45 8.09
C SER A 810 -2.34 -9.11 8.81
N GLY A 811 -1.53 -10.10 9.17
CA GLY A 811 -0.09 -9.85 9.35
C GLY A 811 0.63 -9.55 8.03
N VAL A 812 -0.12 -9.22 6.98
CA VAL A 812 0.17 -9.62 5.60
C VAL A 812 0.11 -8.40 4.65
N PHE A 813 -0.82 -7.46 4.72
CA PHE A 813 -0.81 -6.35 3.75
C PHE A 813 0.00 -5.11 4.16
N THR A 814 0.88 -5.23 5.16
CA THR A 814 1.69 -4.13 5.67
C THR A 814 3.09 -4.10 5.05
N SER A 815 3.20 -3.74 3.76
CA SER A 815 4.47 -3.23 3.22
C SER A 815 4.39 -1.72 2.98
N THR A 816 5.57 -1.14 2.80
CA THR A 816 6.00 0.27 2.83
C THR A 816 5.14 1.34 2.16
N SER A 817 4.10 1.00 1.41
CA SER A 817 3.15 1.95 0.83
C SER A 817 1.81 2.03 1.56
N SER A 818 1.63 1.26 2.66
CA SER A 818 0.54 1.36 3.64
C SER A 818 -0.73 1.96 3.04
N ARG A 819 -1.36 1.30 2.08
CA ARG A 819 -2.74 1.60 1.69
C ARG A 819 -3.58 0.46 2.17
N LEU A 820 -4.35 0.71 3.22
CA LEU A 820 -5.53 -0.09 3.51
C LEU A 820 -6.47 0.09 2.33
N ILE A 821 -6.35 -0.81 1.36
CA ILE A 821 -7.39 -1.05 0.36
C ILE A 821 -8.45 -1.89 1.07
N ASP A 822 -9.17 -1.26 2.00
CA ASP A 822 -10.44 -1.78 2.50
C ASP A 822 -11.47 -0.67 2.31
N GLY A 823 -12.40 -0.92 1.41
CA GLY A 823 -13.52 -0.03 1.10
C GLY A 823 -13.64 0.31 -0.37
N CYS A 824 -14.24 -0.61 -1.13
CA CYS A 824 -14.95 -0.39 -2.39
C CYS A 824 -14.35 0.58 -3.42
N LEU A 825 -13.93 -0.04 -4.52
CA LEU A 825 -13.72 0.54 -5.86
C LEU A 825 -14.80 1.60 -6.16
N CYS A 826 -14.42 2.88 -6.08
CA CYS A 826 -15.22 3.98 -6.61
C CYS A 826 -14.37 4.75 -7.62
N PRO A 827 -14.64 4.63 -8.93
CA PRO A 827 -14.10 5.55 -9.93
C PRO A 827 -14.55 6.99 -9.67
#